data_AF-A0A1I8JNU9-F1
#
_entry.id   AF-A0A1I8JNU9-F1
#
_cell.length_a   1.000
_cell.length_b   1.000
_cell.length_c   1.000
_cell.angle_alpha   90.00
_cell.angle_beta   90.00
_cell.angle_gamma   90.00
#
_symmetry.space_group_name_H-M   'P 1'
#
loop_
_entity.id
_entity.type
_entity.pdbx_description
1 polymer ?
#
loop_
_entity_poly.entity_id
_entity_poly.type
_entity_poly.pdbx_seq_one_letter_code
_entity_poly.pdbx_strand_id
1 'polypeptide(L)'
;PTRRAVKNLRPIPASVRRHAGCCGQPGGRERAADLAMESVADLDVRQRRQARLNECQREWRGFKDEIARVRAQLEASRRQYEASRDSSAPVEQQMRDSQLLEATIRQYEAKLAELTRKGGRILERAPQFSEADRSGELQSLRIDWEELRVRVTERRQELHRIQTSQAQYEQMLHSWAEYLETAESKLAEASLTAADSADVRRQQQQHRAFFEGLETHEATLEQGDFGSASLRPREAARHSVQHARLGQVARAVKLAAAQRTNQMETLAQDWAELDDRLAQLDAWVAGAADRLAEIRSQPPAADEAAEERRLSGLQELASSLRGRRSAVFQLVDRGRLLLGWVACPRLETALSDLAERWVQLTDSVEDQLSVAEDRRRVGEEFANTWLIDCLQRAEVELESATAASGAAAAEEASLEGVRAGLERLCTVAQLLESRQRERRLLQDLAAGSPSALASTTSRRRRAEEVEAAWVGLERRWRALETRLQRRERELTPSHEALLGLRDWLSGFESRLASASRRTLHSRAETEALAAEFQVRLRWLAFAPSRAVHRSPTLAFVRESFAELRLAQSDAREFESLTRLGADFDRASDSVASIATSLEAFARRWAAVDDRGSALTARLNELKARVAGLGEIGHEEGARFAAREAEATAADLAALEPQLAALETEARSLLTEEAGASGCLGCDSLIVNPQCMRELLQRLAQELALVNNQLTQVKSSALANALA
;
A
#
# COMPACT_ATOMS: atom_id res chain seq x y z
N PRO A 1 -16.14 14.19 -119.46
CA PRO A 1 -16.43 15.59 -119.87
C PRO A 1 -15.37 16.12 -120.87
N THR A 2 -15.43 15.67 -122.14
CA THR A 2 -16.04 16.37 -123.31
C THR A 2 -15.24 17.61 -123.73
N ARG A 3 -14.33 17.52 -124.71
CA ARG A 3 -14.51 17.56 -126.18
C ARG A 3 -14.99 18.91 -126.74
N ARG A 4 -14.18 19.51 -127.61
CA ARG A 4 -14.50 20.31 -128.83
C ARG A 4 -13.15 20.62 -129.51
N ALA A 5 -12.95 20.65 -130.83
CA ALA A 5 -13.81 20.39 -131.97
C ALA A 5 -12.91 20.08 -133.19
N VAL A 6 -13.51 19.37 -134.14
CA VAL A 6 -13.02 18.95 -135.46
C VAL A 6 -13.10 20.08 -136.48
N LYS A 7 -12.26 20.03 -137.53
CA LYS A 7 -12.48 20.34 -138.97
C LYS A 7 -11.09 20.31 -139.63
N ASN A 8 -10.78 19.75 -140.80
CA ASN A 8 -11.43 19.54 -142.10
C ASN A 8 -10.31 18.80 -142.93
N LEU A 9 -10.46 17.78 -143.78
CA LEU A 9 -11.15 17.65 -145.07
C LEU A 9 -10.85 16.23 -145.64
N ARG A 10 -11.85 15.58 -146.24
CA ARG A 10 -11.76 14.55 -147.33
C ARG A 10 -11.58 15.28 -148.69
N PRO A 11 -11.41 14.66 -149.92
CA PRO A 11 -11.76 13.28 -150.33
C PRO A 11 -10.92 12.55 -151.46
N ILE A 12 -10.97 11.19 -151.49
CA ILE A 12 -11.31 10.27 -152.64
C ILE A 12 -10.33 10.21 -153.89
N PRO A 13 -10.31 9.17 -154.78
CA PRO A 13 -10.85 7.79 -154.80
C PRO A 13 -9.82 6.67 -155.11
N ALA A 14 -10.25 5.42 -154.91
CA ALA A 14 -9.88 4.29 -155.75
C ALA A 14 -11.16 3.69 -156.37
N SER A 15 -11.18 3.49 -157.68
CA SER A 15 -11.96 2.41 -158.30
C SER A 15 -11.53 2.18 -159.74
N VAL A 16 -10.98 0.98 -159.95
CA VAL A 16 -10.62 0.35 -161.21
C VAL A 16 -11.89 -0.17 -161.91
N ARG A 17 -11.98 -0.02 -163.24
CA ARG A 17 -12.71 -0.96 -164.09
C ARG A 17 -11.95 -1.22 -165.39
N ARG A 18 -11.86 -2.50 -165.72
CA ARG A 18 -11.17 -3.13 -166.86
C ARG A 18 -12.05 -3.11 -168.12
N HIS A 19 -11.42 -3.00 -169.29
CA HIS A 19 -11.46 -3.90 -170.47
C HIS A 19 -11.00 -3.09 -171.69
N ALA A 20 -9.83 -3.40 -172.28
CA ALA A 20 -9.51 -4.49 -173.20
C ALA A 20 -10.09 -4.26 -174.61
N GLY A 21 -9.19 -3.95 -175.56
CA GLY A 21 -9.42 -3.95 -177.01
C GLY A 21 -8.27 -3.30 -177.78
N CYS A 22 -7.33 -4.13 -178.29
CA CYS A 22 -6.57 -4.07 -179.56
C CYS A 22 -6.06 -2.71 -180.12
N CYS A 23 -4.85 -2.51 -180.67
CA CYS A 23 -3.78 -3.36 -181.19
C CYS A 23 -2.51 -2.49 -181.35
N GLY A 24 -1.31 -3.10 -181.34
CA GLY A 24 -0.11 -2.54 -181.98
C GLY A 24 1.15 -2.38 -181.11
N GLN A 25 1.90 -3.47 -180.95
CA GLN A 25 3.39 -3.66 -180.97
C GLN A 25 4.38 -2.62 -180.35
N PRO A 26 5.63 -3.03 -180.03
CA PRO A 26 6.07 -4.24 -179.32
C PRO A 26 7.20 -3.98 -178.29
N GLY A 27 7.37 -4.93 -177.36
CA GLY A 27 8.69 -5.30 -176.81
C GLY A 27 9.23 -4.52 -175.61
N GLY A 28 9.23 -5.17 -174.43
CA GLY A 28 10.03 -4.73 -173.28
C GLY A 28 9.37 -4.98 -171.92
N ARG A 29 9.27 -6.24 -171.46
CA ARG A 29 8.80 -6.57 -170.10
C ARG A 29 9.52 -7.78 -169.51
N GLU A 30 10.74 -7.56 -169.03
CA GLU A 30 11.41 -8.46 -168.07
C GLU A 30 12.22 -7.71 -166.98
N ARG A 31 12.22 -6.36 -166.98
CA ARG A 31 12.86 -5.54 -165.93
C ARG A 31 11.88 -4.90 -164.92
N ALA A 32 10.58 -5.15 -165.05
CA ALA A 32 9.54 -4.49 -164.25
C ALA A 32 9.07 -5.30 -163.02
N ALA A 33 9.38 -6.60 -162.95
CA ALA A 33 9.00 -7.45 -161.81
C ALA A 33 10.01 -7.37 -160.66
N ASP A 34 11.31 -7.24 -160.96
CA ASP A 34 12.36 -7.19 -159.94
C ASP A 34 12.36 -5.86 -159.18
N LEU A 35 12.12 -4.72 -159.86
CA LEU A 35 12.03 -3.39 -159.22
C LEU A 35 10.79 -3.22 -158.32
N ALA A 36 9.70 -3.97 -158.56
CA ALA A 36 8.48 -3.92 -157.75
C ALA A 36 8.59 -4.76 -156.47
N MET A 37 9.27 -5.92 -156.53
CA MET A 37 9.60 -6.68 -155.31
C MET A 37 10.65 -5.96 -154.45
N GLU A 38 11.62 -5.27 -155.06
CA GLU A 38 12.58 -4.41 -154.34
C GLU A 38 11.87 -3.23 -153.65
N SER A 39 10.87 -2.60 -154.28
CA SER A 39 10.06 -1.53 -153.70
C SER A 39 9.11 -1.98 -152.56
N VAL A 40 8.50 -3.17 -152.67
CA VAL A 40 7.64 -3.74 -151.62
C VAL A 40 8.47 -4.25 -150.44
N ALA A 41 9.63 -4.86 -150.71
CA ALA A 41 10.59 -5.25 -149.67
C ALA A 41 11.14 -4.01 -148.94
N ASP A 42 11.45 -2.92 -149.65
CA ASP A 42 11.92 -1.67 -149.02
C ASP A 42 10.79 -0.95 -148.24
N LEU A 43 9.52 -1.04 -148.70
CA LEU A 43 8.35 -0.58 -147.95
C LEU A 43 8.07 -1.43 -146.70
N ASP A 44 8.18 -2.76 -146.77
CA ASP A 44 7.98 -3.66 -145.63
C ASP A 44 9.14 -3.55 -144.62
N VAL A 45 10.38 -3.37 -145.10
CA VAL A 45 11.54 -3.01 -144.26
C VAL A 45 11.33 -1.65 -143.59
N ARG A 46 10.80 -0.64 -144.28
CA ARG A 46 10.44 0.67 -143.69
C ARG A 46 9.29 0.57 -142.70
N GLN A 47 8.25 -0.22 -142.98
CA GLN A 47 7.12 -0.44 -142.07
C GLN A 47 7.55 -1.21 -140.81
N ARG A 48 8.38 -2.26 -140.95
CA ARG A 48 8.98 -2.99 -139.82
C ARG A 48 9.93 -2.12 -139.01
N ARG A 49 10.73 -1.26 -139.68
CA ARG A 49 11.59 -0.26 -139.01
C ARG A 49 10.75 0.78 -138.26
N GLN A 50 9.64 1.25 -138.83
CA GLN A 50 8.72 2.18 -138.19
C GLN A 50 7.95 1.55 -137.03
N ALA A 51 7.51 0.29 -137.16
CA ALA A 51 6.85 -0.46 -136.09
C ALA A 51 7.80 -0.70 -134.91
N ARG A 52 9.06 -1.09 -135.18
CA ARG A 52 10.13 -1.20 -134.18
C ARG A 52 10.42 0.13 -133.49
N LEU A 53 10.48 1.24 -134.25
CA LEU A 53 10.64 2.59 -133.70
C LEU A 53 9.46 2.97 -132.79
N ASN A 54 8.22 2.71 -133.21
CA ASN A 54 7.01 2.99 -132.43
C ASN A 54 6.91 2.12 -131.16
N GLU A 55 7.39 0.87 -131.23
CA GLU A 55 7.49 -0.04 -130.08
C GLU A 55 8.56 0.44 -129.09
N CYS A 56 9.77 0.75 -129.57
CA CYS A 56 10.84 1.33 -128.75
C CYS A 56 10.42 2.67 -128.12
N GLN A 57 9.65 3.51 -128.83
CA GLN A 57 9.07 4.74 -128.29
C GLN A 57 8.01 4.48 -127.21
N ARG A 58 7.22 3.40 -127.32
CA ARG A 58 6.27 3.00 -126.25
C ARG A 58 7.01 2.47 -125.02
N GLU A 59 8.02 1.62 -125.21
CA GLU A 59 8.87 1.13 -124.12
C GLU A 59 9.60 2.28 -123.41
N TRP A 60 10.13 3.25 -124.17
CA TRP A 60 10.76 4.45 -123.61
C TRP A 60 9.79 5.33 -122.82
N ARG A 61 8.57 5.56 -123.33
CA ARG A 61 7.52 6.27 -122.57
C ARG A 61 7.16 5.52 -121.28
N GLY A 62 6.96 4.20 -121.35
CA GLY A 62 6.68 3.40 -120.17
C GLY A 62 7.82 3.42 -119.14
N PHE A 63 9.07 3.45 -119.60
CA PHE A 63 10.23 3.65 -118.74
C PHE A 63 10.23 5.04 -118.06
N LYS A 64 9.95 6.11 -118.80
CA LYS A 64 9.80 7.47 -118.25
C LYS A 64 8.65 7.57 -117.25
N ASP A 65 7.53 6.91 -117.52
CA ASP A 65 6.39 6.85 -116.61
C ASP A 65 6.74 6.10 -115.31
N GLU A 66 7.51 5.01 -115.38
CA GLU A 66 8.00 4.30 -114.20
C GLU A 66 9.00 5.12 -113.38
N ILE A 67 9.92 5.85 -114.03
CA ILE A 67 10.79 6.83 -113.35
C ILE A 67 9.94 7.86 -112.60
N ALA A 68 8.92 8.43 -113.26
CA ALA A 68 8.04 9.42 -112.65
C ALA A 68 7.26 8.84 -111.45
N ARG A 69 6.82 7.57 -111.53
CA ARG A 69 6.17 6.88 -110.41
C ARG A 69 7.10 6.67 -109.23
N VAL A 70 8.33 6.20 -109.46
CA VAL A 70 9.31 6.02 -108.38
C VAL A 70 9.68 7.36 -107.76
N ARG A 71 9.81 8.43 -108.56
CA ARG A 71 10.03 9.80 -108.06
C ARG A 71 8.89 10.26 -107.15
N ALA A 72 7.64 10.07 -107.56
CA ALA A 72 6.47 10.41 -106.73
C ALA A 72 6.40 9.59 -105.42
N GLN A 73 6.77 8.31 -105.46
CA GLN A 73 6.86 7.47 -104.26
C GLN A 73 7.98 7.96 -103.32
N LEU A 74 9.14 8.31 -103.87
CA LEU A 74 10.26 8.85 -103.11
C LEU A 74 9.91 10.18 -102.44
N GLU A 75 9.22 11.07 -103.15
CA GLU A 75 8.68 12.33 -102.60
C GLU A 75 7.67 12.08 -101.48
N ALA A 76 6.80 11.09 -101.63
CA ALA A 76 5.86 10.70 -100.56
C ALA A 76 6.59 10.20 -99.31
N SER A 77 7.63 9.38 -99.47
CA SER A 77 8.50 8.95 -98.38
C SER A 77 9.28 10.12 -97.76
N ARG A 78 9.70 11.12 -98.56
CA ARG A 78 10.33 12.35 -98.05
C ARG A 78 9.36 13.16 -97.18
N ARG A 79 8.10 13.33 -97.60
CA ARG A 79 7.07 13.98 -96.78
C ARG A 79 6.77 13.22 -95.49
N GLN A 80 6.77 11.88 -95.53
CA GLN A 80 6.62 11.05 -94.33
C GLN A 80 7.79 11.24 -93.35
N TYR A 81 9.02 11.32 -93.86
CA TYR A 81 10.20 11.64 -93.05
C TYR A 81 10.07 13.01 -92.39
N GLU A 82 9.70 14.04 -93.14
CA GLU A 82 9.51 15.41 -92.63
C GLU A 82 8.44 15.44 -91.53
N ALA A 83 7.30 14.81 -91.75
CA ALA A 83 6.24 14.70 -90.75
C ALA A 83 6.68 13.94 -89.48
N SER A 84 7.49 12.88 -89.63
CA SER A 84 8.04 12.11 -88.50
C SER A 84 9.11 12.90 -87.74
N ARG A 85 9.93 13.67 -88.45
CA ARG A 85 10.98 14.53 -87.87
C ARG A 85 10.38 15.59 -86.95
N ASP A 86 9.28 16.21 -87.37
CA ASP A 86 8.63 17.31 -86.65
C ASP A 86 7.53 16.82 -85.67
N SER A 87 7.33 15.49 -85.60
CA SER A 87 6.34 14.88 -84.71
C SER A 87 6.69 15.11 -83.23
N SER A 88 5.65 15.29 -82.41
CA SER A 88 5.74 15.31 -80.95
C SER A 88 5.34 13.97 -80.29
N ALA A 89 5.11 12.92 -81.10
CA ALA A 89 4.79 11.58 -80.61
C ALA A 89 5.94 10.99 -79.77
N PRO A 90 5.70 10.03 -78.86
CA PRO A 90 6.74 9.39 -78.02
C PRO A 90 7.90 8.81 -78.85
N VAL A 91 9.11 8.78 -78.29
CA VAL A 91 10.32 8.29 -78.99
C VAL A 91 10.15 6.85 -79.45
N GLU A 92 9.47 6.00 -78.68
CA GLU A 92 9.20 4.60 -79.04
C GLU A 92 8.34 4.50 -80.30
N GLN A 93 7.35 5.40 -80.43
CA GLN A 93 6.49 5.44 -81.61
C GLN A 93 7.25 5.98 -82.82
N GLN A 94 8.02 7.05 -82.65
CA GLN A 94 8.86 7.60 -83.71
C GLN A 94 9.92 6.62 -84.20
N MET A 95 10.50 5.83 -83.29
CA MET A 95 11.44 4.76 -83.62
C MET A 95 10.78 3.70 -84.51
N ARG A 96 9.57 3.24 -84.15
CA ARG A 96 8.80 2.28 -84.95
C ARG A 96 8.49 2.84 -86.34
N ASP A 97 8.04 4.10 -86.42
CA ASP A 97 7.71 4.78 -87.66
C ASP A 97 8.96 4.94 -88.55
N SER A 98 10.10 5.31 -87.97
CA SER A 98 11.38 5.46 -88.70
C SER A 98 11.90 4.11 -89.21
N GLN A 99 11.73 3.02 -88.46
CA GLN A 99 12.10 1.66 -88.90
C GLN A 99 11.25 1.21 -90.09
N LEU A 100 9.94 1.48 -90.06
CA LEU A 100 9.03 1.18 -91.16
C LEU A 100 9.38 1.99 -92.42
N LEU A 101 9.70 3.28 -92.24
CA LEU A 101 10.11 4.15 -93.34
C LEU A 101 11.46 3.73 -93.93
N GLU A 102 12.43 3.35 -93.09
CA GLU A 102 13.72 2.81 -93.55
C GLU A 102 13.53 1.53 -94.38
N ALA A 103 12.67 0.61 -93.93
CA ALA A 103 12.31 -0.59 -94.68
C ALA A 103 11.68 -0.27 -96.04
N THR A 104 10.83 0.75 -96.10
CA THR A 104 10.22 1.24 -97.35
C THR A 104 11.26 1.85 -98.29
N ILE A 105 12.19 2.66 -97.77
CA ILE A 105 13.25 3.30 -98.57
C ILE A 105 14.24 2.28 -99.14
N ARG A 106 14.56 1.23 -98.39
CA ARG A 106 15.41 0.12 -98.88
C ARG A 106 14.83 -0.55 -100.13
N GLN A 107 13.51 -0.61 -100.29
CA GLN A 107 12.89 -1.20 -101.48
C GLN A 107 13.16 -0.41 -102.76
N TYR A 108 13.51 0.89 -102.68
CA TYR A 108 13.84 1.70 -103.86
C TYR A 108 15.17 1.31 -104.50
N GLU A 109 16.09 0.67 -103.76
CA GLU A 109 17.37 0.18 -104.31
C GLU A 109 17.12 -0.86 -105.42
N ALA A 110 16.26 -1.84 -105.13
CA ALA A 110 15.87 -2.87 -106.09
C ALA A 110 15.15 -2.25 -107.31
N LYS A 111 14.25 -1.28 -107.08
CA LYS A 111 13.54 -0.56 -108.15
C LYS A 111 14.50 0.26 -109.04
N LEU A 112 15.48 0.94 -108.44
CA LEU A 112 16.52 1.70 -109.15
C LEU A 112 17.42 0.78 -109.99
N ALA A 113 17.83 -0.36 -109.45
CA ALA A 113 18.61 -1.36 -110.19
C ALA A 113 17.81 -1.94 -111.38
N GLU A 114 16.53 -2.23 -111.18
CA GLU A 114 15.64 -2.69 -112.24
C GLU A 114 15.46 -1.64 -113.36
N LEU A 115 15.20 -0.38 -112.99
CA LEU A 115 15.10 0.74 -113.92
C LEU A 115 16.40 0.97 -114.69
N THR A 116 17.55 0.85 -114.03
CA THR A 116 18.87 0.96 -114.68
C THR A 116 19.06 -0.11 -115.75
N ARG A 117 18.75 -1.38 -115.42
CA ARG A 117 18.82 -2.50 -116.36
C ARG A 117 17.79 -2.36 -117.50
N LYS A 118 16.58 -1.89 -117.20
CA LYS A 118 15.52 -1.67 -118.19
C LYS A 118 15.89 -0.55 -119.17
N GLY A 119 16.39 0.57 -118.67
CA GLY A 119 16.85 1.69 -119.49
C GLY A 119 18.05 1.33 -120.39
N GLY A 120 19.02 0.57 -119.87
CA GLY A 120 20.15 0.07 -120.66
C GLY A 120 19.74 -0.82 -121.84
N ARG A 121 18.85 -1.80 -121.58
CA ARG A 121 18.32 -2.70 -122.63
C ARG A 121 17.55 -1.96 -123.73
N ILE A 122 16.82 -0.90 -123.38
CA ILE A 122 16.08 -0.09 -124.35
C ILE A 122 17.06 0.69 -125.25
N LEU A 123 18.14 1.26 -124.69
CA LEU A 123 19.13 2.02 -125.45
C LEU A 123 20.02 1.16 -126.35
N GLU A 124 20.36 -0.07 -125.93
CA GLU A 124 21.04 -1.05 -126.80
C GLU A 124 20.24 -1.35 -128.07
N ARG A 125 18.90 -1.42 -127.95
CA ARG A 125 17.98 -1.66 -129.08
C ARG A 125 17.67 -0.40 -129.89
N ALA A 126 17.82 0.77 -129.28
CA ALA A 126 17.36 2.05 -129.81
C ALA A 126 18.30 3.21 -129.42
N PRO A 127 19.49 3.32 -130.03
CA PRO A 127 20.51 4.33 -129.70
C PRO A 127 20.10 5.76 -130.08
N GLN A 128 19.01 5.94 -130.82
CA GLN A 128 18.46 7.26 -131.16
C GLN A 128 17.82 7.99 -129.97
N PHE A 129 17.63 7.33 -128.82
CA PHE A 129 17.20 7.99 -127.58
C PHE A 129 18.41 8.56 -126.83
N SER A 130 18.19 9.66 -126.10
CA SER A 130 19.27 10.35 -125.38
C SER A 130 19.74 9.52 -124.17
N GLU A 131 20.95 8.99 -124.25
CA GLU A 131 21.67 8.38 -123.11
C GLU A 131 21.92 9.41 -122.00
N ALA A 132 22.16 10.67 -122.36
CA ALA A 132 22.30 11.76 -121.39
C ALA A 132 21.01 11.97 -120.59
N ASP A 133 19.83 11.89 -121.23
CA ASP A 133 18.54 12.06 -120.55
C ASP A 133 18.22 10.87 -119.63
N ARG A 134 18.59 9.64 -120.02
CA ARG A 134 18.44 8.46 -119.15
C ARG A 134 19.35 8.56 -117.94
N SER A 135 20.65 8.79 -118.20
CA SER A 135 21.68 8.81 -117.17
C SER A 135 21.39 9.93 -116.16
N GLY A 136 21.04 11.12 -116.65
CA GLY A 136 20.69 12.26 -115.80
C GLY A 136 19.47 12.01 -114.90
N GLU A 137 18.38 11.43 -115.43
CA GLU A 137 17.19 11.15 -114.62
C GLU A 137 17.40 10.04 -113.59
N LEU A 138 18.10 8.95 -113.96
CA LEU A 138 18.42 7.86 -113.03
C LEU A 138 19.44 8.31 -111.97
N GLN A 139 20.42 9.13 -112.35
CA GLN A 139 21.40 9.70 -111.42
C GLN A 139 20.72 10.65 -110.44
N SER A 140 19.82 11.53 -110.90
CA SER A 140 19.00 12.38 -110.03
C SER A 140 18.17 11.54 -109.06
N LEU A 141 17.46 10.53 -109.55
CA LEU A 141 16.64 9.66 -108.69
C LEU A 141 17.48 8.91 -107.65
N ARG A 142 18.70 8.51 -108.04
CA ARG A 142 19.66 7.83 -107.16
C ARG A 142 20.20 8.77 -106.09
N ILE A 143 20.55 10.01 -106.44
CA ILE A 143 20.98 11.05 -105.49
C ILE A 143 19.86 11.32 -104.47
N ASP A 144 18.62 11.54 -104.93
CA ASP A 144 17.48 11.82 -104.05
C ASP A 144 17.22 10.65 -103.08
N TRP A 145 17.36 9.41 -103.57
CA TRP A 145 17.21 8.20 -102.77
C TRP A 145 18.35 8.01 -101.76
N GLU A 146 19.60 8.16 -102.18
CA GLU A 146 20.77 8.07 -101.30
C GLU A 146 20.69 9.12 -100.19
N GLU A 147 20.31 10.35 -100.53
CA GLU A 147 20.09 11.43 -99.57
C GLU A 147 18.99 11.08 -98.55
N LEU A 148 17.81 10.64 -99.02
CA LEU A 148 16.71 10.28 -98.13
C LEU A 148 17.05 9.06 -97.25
N ARG A 149 17.76 8.07 -97.81
CA ARG A 149 18.23 6.89 -97.07
C ARG A 149 19.16 7.30 -95.94
N VAL A 150 20.17 8.11 -96.23
CA VAL A 150 21.12 8.62 -95.22
C VAL A 150 20.37 9.36 -94.13
N ARG A 151 19.49 10.31 -94.48
CA ARG A 151 18.70 11.10 -93.51
C ARG A 151 17.81 10.24 -92.60
N VAL A 152 17.17 9.20 -93.13
CA VAL A 152 16.34 8.28 -92.32
C VAL A 152 17.20 7.39 -91.44
N THR A 153 18.35 6.91 -91.93
CA THR A 153 19.27 6.12 -91.12
C THR A 153 19.87 6.93 -89.97
N GLU A 154 20.30 8.16 -90.22
CA GLU A 154 20.80 9.10 -89.20
C GLU A 154 19.71 9.39 -88.17
N ARG A 155 18.47 9.63 -88.62
CA ARG A 155 17.34 9.86 -87.71
C ARG A 155 17.06 8.64 -86.83
N ARG A 156 17.12 7.41 -87.37
CA ARG A 156 16.95 6.18 -86.57
C ARG A 156 18.07 6.04 -85.53
N GLN A 157 19.31 6.29 -85.93
CA GLN A 157 20.45 6.24 -85.00
C GLN A 157 20.30 7.27 -83.88
N GLU A 158 19.85 8.49 -84.20
CA GLU A 158 19.61 9.52 -83.20
C GLU A 158 18.46 9.15 -82.26
N LEU A 159 17.31 8.68 -82.79
CA LEU A 159 16.21 8.20 -81.94
C LEU A 159 16.64 7.04 -81.03
N HIS A 160 17.56 6.18 -81.49
CA HIS A 160 18.05 5.06 -80.69
C HIS A 160 18.98 5.53 -79.57
N ARG A 161 19.83 6.52 -79.88
CA ARG A 161 20.69 7.18 -78.90
C ARG A 161 19.84 7.85 -77.81
N ILE A 162 18.79 8.58 -78.19
CA ILE A 162 17.82 9.20 -77.27
C ILE A 162 17.11 8.14 -76.40
N GLN A 163 16.64 7.04 -77.00
CA GLN A 163 15.96 5.99 -76.24
C GLN A 163 16.89 5.32 -75.22
N THR A 164 18.15 5.10 -75.59
CA THR A 164 19.15 4.48 -74.70
C THR A 164 19.53 5.41 -73.56
N SER A 165 19.75 6.70 -73.84
CA SER A 165 20.04 7.70 -72.80
C SER A 165 18.86 7.87 -71.84
N GLN A 166 17.63 7.85 -72.36
CA GLN A 166 16.41 7.92 -71.54
C GLN A 166 16.32 6.74 -70.56
N ALA A 167 16.50 5.51 -71.04
CA ALA A 167 16.41 4.31 -70.20
C ALA A 167 17.50 4.29 -69.11
N GLN A 168 18.73 4.72 -69.45
CA GLN A 168 19.82 4.83 -68.49
C GLN A 168 19.52 5.88 -67.40
N TYR A 169 18.98 7.04 -67.78
CA TYR A 169 18.63 8.06 -66.79
C TYR A 169 17.48 7.64 -65.88
N GLU A 170 16.45 6.98 -66.43
CA GLU A 170 15.35 6.41 -65.63
C GLU A 170 15.85 5.37 -64.61
N GLN A 171 16.77 4.49 -65.02
CA GLN A 171 17.39 3.53 -64.12
C GLN A 171 18.21 4.20 -63.01
N MET A 172 18.95 5.26 -63.34
CA MET A 172 19.71 6.05 -62.35
C MET A 172 18.80 6.78 -61.36
N LEU A 173 17.69 7.37 -61.82
CA LEU A 173 16.69 8.00 -60.94
C LEU A 173 16.01 6.97 -60.02
N HIS A 174 15.76 5.76 -60.52
CA HIS A 174 15.16 4.69 -59.73
C HIS A 174 16.11 4.19 -58.65
N SER A 175 17.37 3.89 -58.98
CA SER A 175 18.37 3.45 -58.00
C SER A 175 18.64 4.53 -56.95
N TRP A 176 18.55 5.80 -57.32
CA TRP A 176 18.64 6.90 -56.37
C TRP A 176 17.47 6.97 -55.41
N ALA A 177 16.25 6.76 -55.90
CA ALA A 177 15.07 6.71 -55.06
C ALA A 177 15.16 5.57 -54.03
N GLU A 178 15.58 4.37 -54.43
CA GLU A 178 15.79 3.23 -53.53
C GLU A 178 16.88 3.50 -52.47
N TYR A 179 17.96 4.16 -52.88
CA TYR A 179 19.02 4.57 -51.96
C TYR A 179 18.50 5.58 -50.92
N LEU A 180 17.75 6.59 -51.36
CA LEU A 180 17.15 7.58 -50.46
C LEU A 180 16.12 6.96 -49.49
N GLU A 181 15.31 6.02 -49.94
CA GLU A 181 14.38 5.27 -49.08
C GLU A 181 15.12 4.47 -48.01
N THR A 182 16.21 3.80 -48.39
CA THR A 182 17.09 3.10 -47.43
C THR A 182 17.72 4.08 -46.43
N ALA A 183 18.11 5.26 -46.90
CA ALA A 183 18.71 6.30 -46.07
C ALA A 183 17.70 6.88 -45.05
N GLU A 184 16.46 7.14 -45.48
CA GLU A 184 15.36 7.56 -44.59
C GLU A 184 15.06 6.48 -43.53
N SER A 185 15.01 5.20 -43.92
CA SER A 185 14.78 4.10 -42.98
C SER A 185 15.88 4.00 -41.91
N LYS A 186 17.15 4.24 -42.26
CA LYS A 186 18.26 4.25 -41.30
C LYS A 186 18.21 5.44 -40.34
N LEU A 187 17.64 6.57 -40.76
CA LEU A 187 17.46 7.75 -39.90
C LEU A 187 16.29 7.62 -38.94
N ALA A 188 15.30 6.77 -39.26
CA ALA A 188 14.12 6.56 -38.42
C ALA A 188 14.42 5.82 -37.09
N GLU A 189 15.56 5.14 -36.99
CA GLU A 189 15.96 4.41 -35.78
C GLU A 189 16.40 5.38 -34.66
N ALA A 190 15.51 5.59 -33.69
CA ALA A 190 15.66 6.62 -32.66
C ALA A 190 16.66 6.25 -31.55
N SER A 191 16.56 5.03 -31.00
CA SER A 191 17.41 4.57 -29.88
C SER A 191 18.62 3.78 -30.38
N LEU A 192 19.79 4.08 -29.84
CA LEU A 192 21.03 3.36 -30.15
C LEU A 192 21.19 2.18 -29.19
N THR A 193 21.62 1.03 -29.69
CA THR A 193 22.08 -0.07 -28.84
C THR A 193 23.60 -0.05 -28.84
N ALA A 194 24.21 0.30 -27.70
CA ALA A 194 25.67 0.42 -27.60
C ALA A 194 26.14 -0.06 -26.22
N ALA A 195 27.31 -0.70 -26.15
CA ALA A 195 27.85 -1.20 -24.89
C ALA A 195 28.62 -0.12 -24.12
N ASP A 196 29.26 0.82 -24.83
CA ASP A 196 30.06 1.90 -24.28
C ASP A 196 30.13 3.12 -25.24
N SER A 197 30.81 4.18 -24.79
CA SER A 197 31.02 5.40 -25.58
C SER A 197 31.82 5.16 -26.87
N ALA A 198 32.73 4.19 -26.89
CA ALA A 198 33.53 3.85 -28.07
C ALA A 198 32.67 3.18 -29.15
N ASP A 199 31.73 2.33 -28.75
CA ASP A 199 30.73 1.73 -29.64
C ASP A 199 29.84 2.80 -30.30
N VAL A 200 29.41 3.82 -29.56
CA VAL A 200 28.67 4.96 -30.14
C VAL A 200 29.51 5.68 -31.19
N ARG A 201 30.79 5.95 -30.92
CA ARG A 201 31.71 6.57 -31.92
C ARG A 201 31.90 5.69 -33.15
N ARG A 202 32.00 4.37 -32.97
CA ARG A 202 32.11 3.43 -34.08
C ARG A 202 30.85 3.44 -34.94
N GLN A 203 29.66 3.42 -34.32
CA GLN A 203 28.39 3.52 -35.03
C GLN A 203 28.25 4.88 -35.75
N GLN A 204 28.72 5.97 -35.12
CA GLN A 204 28.76 7.30 -35.75
C GLN A 204 29.64 7.31 -37.00
N GLN A 205 30.83 6.69 -36.97
CA GLN A 205 31.71 6.58 -38.13
C GLN A 205 31.05 5.78 -39.26
N GLN A 206 30.38 4.68 -38.93
CA GLN A 206 29.64 3.86 -39.91
C GLN A 206 28.47 4.66 -40.53
N HIS A 207 27.74 5.41 -39.70
CA HIS A 207 26.69 6.31 -40.15
C HIS A 207 27.25 7.36 -41.12
N ARG A 208 28.33 8.06 -40.73
CA ARG A 208 28.98 9.07 -41.57
C ARG A 208 29.47 8.49 -42.90
N ALA A 209 30.16 7.35 -42.88
CA ALA A 209 30.65 6.70 -44.10
C ALA A 209 29.50 6.31 -45.06
N PHE A 210 28.36 5.88 -44.53
CA PHE A 210 27.17 5.61 -45.35
C PHE A 210 26.66 6.89 -46.02
N PHE A 211 26.50 7.98 -45.28
CA PHE A 211 25.97 9.25 -45.81
C PHE A 211 26.97 10.04 -46.67
N GLU A 212 28.27 9.82 -46.52
CA GLU A 212 29.27 10.30 -47.50
C GLU A 212 29.08 9.61 -48.87
N GLY A 213 28.63 8.35 -48.89
CA GLY A 213 28.23 7.64 -50.10
C GLY A 213 26.98 8.21 -50.79
N LEU A 214 26.17 9.01 -50.07
CA LEU A 214 25.03 9.72 -50.64
C LEU A 214 25.52 10.82 -51.59
N GLU A 215 26.60 11.52 -51.24
CA GLU A 215 27.18 12.57 -52.10
C GLU A 215 27.77 12.01 -53.39
N THR A 216 28.37 10.82 -53.35
CA THR A 216 28.94 10.18 -54.54
C THR A 216 27.85 9.73 -55.51
N HIS A 217 26.74 9.18 -55.00
CA HIS A 217 25.58 8.83 -55.83
C HIS A 217 24.90 10.07 -56.44
N GLU A 218 24.74 11.15 -55.66
CA GLU A 218 24.20 12.42 -56.17
C GLU A 218 25.12 13.03 -57.24
N ALA A 219 26.43 13.05 -57.01
CA ALA A 219 27.40 13.50 -58.01
C ALA A 219 27.35 12.65 -59.29
N THR A 220 27.08 11.34 -59.19
CA THR A 220 26.92 10.48 -60.38
C THR A 220 25.67 10.85 -61.18
N LEU A 221 24.59 11.30 -60.53
CA LEU A 221 23.39 11.82 -61.21
C LEU A 221 23.62 13.19 -61.85
N GLU A 222 24.38 14.05 -61.17
CA GLU A 222 24.71 15.40 -61.67
C GLU A 222 25.74 15.39 -62.80
N GLN A 223 26.76 14.52 -62.72
CA GLN A 223 27.77 14.31 -63.76
C GLN A 223 27.23 13.52 -64.95
N GLY A 224 26.10 12.85 -64.78
CA GLY A 224 25.38 12.25 -65.87
C GLY A 224 24.99 13.34 -66.87
N ASP A 225 25.79 13.47 -67.93
CA ASP A 225 25.58 14.35 -69.09
C ASP A 225 24.35 13.91 -69.93
N PHE A 226 23.33 13.35 -69.28
CA PHE A 226 21.94 13.23 -69.72
C PHE A 226 21.27 14.61 -69.87
N GLY A 227 22.06 15.68 -69.71
CA GLY A 227 21.70 17.05 -69.99
C GLY A 227 20.75 17.11 -71.16
N SER A 228 19.72 17.95 -71.00
CA SER A 228 18.55 18.12 -71.88
C SER A 228 18.82 18.18 -73.40
N ALA A 229 20.08 18.20 -73.84
CA ALA A 229 20.54 18.05 -75.20
C ALA A 229 20.35 16.64 -75.80
N SER A 230 20.45 15.54 -75.02
CA SER A 230 20.29 14.16 -75.54
C SER A 230 18.90 13.56 -75.31
N LEU A 231 18.01 14.26 -74.61
CA LEU A 231 16.62 13.87 -74.38
C LEU A 231 15.70 14.86 -75.10
N ARG A 232 14.48 14.45 -75.47
CA ARG A 232 13.55 15.43 -76.03
C ARG A 232 12.93 16.29 -74.94
N PRO A 233 12.45 17.51 -75.27
CA PRO A 233 11.99 18.48 -74.26
C PRO A 233 10.92 17.94 -73.31
N ARG A 234 9.99 17.09 -73.80
CA ARG A 234 8.91 16.53 -72.98
C ARG A 234 9.39 15.48 -71.99
N GLU A 235 10.29 14.58 -72.41
CA GLU A 235 10.88 13.55 -71.56
C GLU A 235 11.82 14.21 -70.53
N ALA A 236 12.64 15.15 -70.99
CA ALA A 236 13.50 15.96 -70.14
C ALA A 236 12.72 16.73 -69.05
N ALA A 237 11.56 17.31 -69.39
CA ALA A 237 10.71 18.00 -68.41
C ALA A 237 10.17 17.06 -67.31
N ARG A 238 9.74 15.84 -67.68
CA ARG A 238 9.24 14.85 -66.72
C ARG A 238 10.34 14.40 -65.76
N HIS A 239 11.49 14.03 -66.31
CA HIS A 239 12.61 13.58 -65.48
C HIS A 239 13.20 14.71 -64.65
N SER A 240 13.17 15.95 -65.14
CA SER A 240 13.57 17.15 -64.38
C SER A 240 12.73 17.35 -63.11
N VAL A 241 11.41 17.14 -63.18
CA VAL A 241 10.54 17.22 -61.98
C VAL A 241 10.87 16.12 -60.98
N GLN A 242 11.07 14.88 -61.44
CA GLN A 242 11.44 13.76 -60.57
C GLN A 242 12.82 13.98 -59.94
N HIS A 243 13.81 14.40 -60.73
CA HIS A 243 15.14 14.74 -60.26
C HIS A 243 15.10 15.86 -59.21
N ALA A 244 14.35 16.94 -59.47
CA ALA A 244 14.19 18.03 -58.50
C ALA A 244 13.54 17.55 -57.19
N ARG A 245 12.53 16.66 -57.26
CA ARG A 245 11.90 16.07 -56.07
C ARG A 245 12.89 15.21 -55.28
N LEU A 246 13.64 14.32 -55.94
CA LEU A 246 14.64 13.49 -55.28
C LEU A 246 15.78 14.34 -54.70
N GLY A 247 16.17 15.43 -55.36
CA GLY A 247 17.12 16.40 -54.81
C GLY A 247 16.61 17.11 -53.54
N GLN A 248 15.31 17.39 -53.44
CA GLN A 248 14.72 17.91 -52.19
C GLN A 248 14.78 16.89 -51.06
N VAL A 249 14.44 15.62 -51.35
CA VAL A 249 14.54 14.53 -50.38
C VAL A 249 15.99 14.32 -49.94
N ALA A 250 16.93 14.26 -50.88
CA ALA A 250 18.35 14.14 -50.60
C ALA A 250 18.87 15.24 -49.66
N ARG A 251 18.48 16.50 -49.87
CA ARG A 251 18.84 17.61 -48.98
C ARG A 251 18.28 17.42 -47.57
N ALA A 252 17.03 17.00 -47.45
CA ALA A 252 16.40 16.74 -46.15
C ALA A 252 17.12 15.59 -45.41
N VAL A 253 17.42 14.50 -46.13
CA VAL A 253 18.17 13.34 -45.62
C VAL A 253 19.58 13.75 -45.18
N LYS A 254 20.32 14.53 -45.99
CA LYS A 254 21.65 15.04 -45.61
C LYS A 254 21.60 15.89 -44.35
N LEU A 255 20.62 16.79 -44.23
CA LEU A 255 20.46 17.63 -43.04
C LEU A 255 20.16 16.77 -41.81
N ALA A 256 19.23 15.83 -41.92
CA ALA A 256 18.89 14.92 -40.82
C ALA A 256 20.08 14.02 -40.44
N ALA A 257 20.84 13.52 -41.41
CA ALA A 257 22.05 12.74 -41.17
C ALA A 257 23.15 13.56 -40.48
N ALA A 258 23.36 14.81 -40.88
CA ALA A 258 24.30 15.70 -40.19
C ALA A 258 23.87 15.96 -38.74
N GLN A 259 22.58 16.22 -38.51
CA GLN A 259 22.02 16.37 -37.16
C GLN A 259 22.21 15.11 -36.31
N ARG A 260 21.87 13.93 -36.85
CA ARG A 260 22.06 12.64 -36.18
C ARG A 260 23.54 12.37 -35.85
N THR A 261 24.45 12.71 -36.76
CA THR A 261 25.90 12.56 -36.56
C THR A 261 26.40 13.44 -35.41
N ASN A 262 25.94 14.69 -35.34
CA ASN A 262 26.26 15.61 -34.24
C ASN A 262 25.64 15.14 -32.90
N GLN A 263 24.42 14.60 -32.93
CA GLN A 263 23.78 14.00 -31.76
C GLN A 263 24.58 12.79 -31.23
N MET A 264 25.03 11.91 -32.13
CA MET A 264 25.87 10.77 -31.73
C MET A 264 27.24 11.23 -31.20
N GLU A 265 27.81 12.30 -31.75
CA GLU A 265 29.07 12.88 -31.27
C GLU A 265 28.94 13.40 -29.83
N THR A 266 27.95 14.26 -29.62
CA THR A 266 27.65 14.85 -28.31
C THR A 266 27.32 13.77 -27.29
N LEU A 267 26.49 12.79 -27.67
CA LEU A 267 26.19 11.63 -26.83
C LEU A 267 27.44 10.83 -26.44
N ALA A 268 28.35 10.58 -27.38
CA ALA A 268 29.60 9.87 -27.08
C ALA A 268 30.58 10.67 -26.23
N GLN A 269 30.57 12.00 -26.34
CA GLN A 269 31.35 12.91 -25.48
C GLN A 269 30.77 12.94 -24.06
N ASP A 270 29.45 13.16 -23.94
CA ASP A 270 28.73 13.19 -22.67
C ASP A 270 28.85 11.85 -21.94
N TRP A 271 28.78 10.72 -22.66
CA TRP A 271 29.01 9.40 -22.07
C TRP A 271 30.45 9.27 -21.57
N ALA A 272 31.46 9.62 -22.37
CA ALA A 272 32.85 9.52 -21.92
C ALA A 272 33.10 10.35 -20.64
N GLU A 273 32.57 11.58 -20.56
CA GLU A 273 32.65 12.41 -19.35
C GLU A 273 31.91 11.75 -18.17
N LEU A 274 30.76 11.12 -18.42
CA LEU A 274 30.00 10.40 -17.40
C LEU A 274 30.76 9.17 -16.89
N ASP A 275 31.37 8.38 -17.76
CA ASP A 275 32.19 7.22 -17.39
C ASP A 275 33.37 7.64 -16.51
N ASP A 276 34.08 8.72 -16.89
CA ASP A 276 35.18 9.27 -16.10
C ASP A 276 34.71 9.73 -14.71
N ARG A 277 33.58 10.44 -14.63
CA ARG A 277 32.99 10.90 -13.36
C ARG A 277 32.47 9.72 -12.52
N LEU A 278 31.90 8.71 -13.15
CA LEU A 278 31.43 7.50 -12.49
C LEU A 278 32.60 6.74 -11.87
N ALA A 279 33.68 6.53 -12.62
CA ALA A 279 34.89 5.89 -12.10
C ALA A 279 35.51 6.67 -10.93
N GLN A 280 35.56 7.99 -11.03
CA GLN A 280 36.09 8.86 -9.96
C GLN A 280 35.23 8.80 -8.69
N LEU A 281 33.91 8.87 -8.81
CA LEU A 281 32.99 8.81 -7.67
C LEU A 281 32.95 7.40 -7.08
N ASP A 282 32.98 6.35 -7.90
CA ASP A 282 32.96 4.97 -7.44
C ASP A 282 34.23 4.63 -6.64
N ALA A 283 35.41 4.99 -7.17
CA ALA A 283 36.67 4.84 -6.46
C ALA A 283 36.69 5.64 -5.14
N TRP A 284 36.06 6.82 -5.13
CA TRP A 284 35.95 7.61 -3.90
C TRP A 284 34.99 6.98 -2.89
N VAL A 285 33.83 6.47 -3.31
CA VAL A 285 32.87 5.78 -2.44
C VAL A 285 33.51 4.53 -1.84
N ALA A 286 34.25 3.76 -2.64
CA ALA A 286 35.04 2.63 -2.14
C ALA A 286 36.07 3.08 -1.08
N GLY A 287 36.86 4.12 -1.36
CA GLY A 287 37.81 4.65 -0.38
C GLY A 287 37.16 5.22 0.88
N ALA A 288 35.96 5.79 0.80
CA ALA A 288 35.20 6.26 1.95
C ALA A 288 34.64 5.08 2.77
N ALA A 289 34.21 4.00 2.11
CA ALA A 289 33.83 2.76 2.77
C ALA A 289 35.02 2.09 3.48
N ASP A 290 36.20 2.08 2.87
CA ASP A 290 37.43 1.56 3.48
C ASP A 290 37.82 2.39 4.72
N ARG A 291 37.74 3.72 4.65
CA ARG A 291 37.95 4.59 5.82
C ARG A 291 36.95 4.33 6.93
N LEU A 292 35.68 4.13 6.59
CA LEU A 292 34.67 3.75 7.58
C LEU A 292 34.99 2.38 8.20
N ALA A 293 35.44 1.41 7.40
CA ALA A 293 35.85 0.10 7.89
C ALA A 293 37.08 0.19 8.80
N GLU A 294 38.06 1.05 8.48
CA GLU A 294 39.21 1.35 9.31
C GLU A 294 38.77 1.92 10.67
N ILE A 295 37.91 2.94 10.67
CA ILE A 295 37.32 3.55 11.88
C ILE A 295 36.54 2.51 12.70
N ARG A 296 35.84 1.57 12.05
CA ARG A 296 35.12 0.48 12.73
C ARG A 296 36.05 -0.57 13.33
N SER A 297 37.15 -0.87 12.65
CA SER A 297 38.15 -1.84 13.10
C SER A 297 38.99 -1.34 14.27
N GLN A 298 39.04 -0.01 14.47
CA GLN A 298 39.60 0.57 15.67
C GLN A 298 38.80 0.07 16.88
N PRO A 299 39.46 -0.50 17.91
CA PRO A 299 38.77 -1.00 19.08
C PRO A 299 37.90 0.11 19.71
N PRO A 300 36.72 -0.22 20.29
CA PRO A 300 35.93 0.75 21.05
C PRO A 300 36.86 1.41 22.07
N ALA A 301 36.89 2.75 22.05
CA ALA A 301 38.05 3.50 22.47
C ALA A 301 38.58 3.11 23.86
N ALA A 302 39.84 2.69 23.89
CA ALA A 302 40.57 2.48 25.13
C ALA A 302 40.81 3.81 25.89
N ASP A 303 40.87 4.94 25.17
CA ASP A 303 41.11 6.28 25.71
C ASP A 303 40.15 7.34 25.10
N GLU A 304 39.81 8.39 25.86
CA GLU A 304 38.98 9.53 25.41
C GLU A 304 39.52 10.19 24.13
N ALA A 305 40.85 10.36 24.06
CA ALA A 305 41.51 10.89 22.86
C ALA A 305 41.37 9.97 21.64
N ALA A 306 41.16 8.66 21.82
CA ALA A 306 40.91 7.73 20.71
C ALA A 306 39.44 7.79 20.27
N GLU A 307 38.48 7.90 21.19
CA GLU A 307 37.06 8.09 20.81
C GLU A 307 36.85 9.45 20.14
N GLU A 308 37.53 10.49 20.60
CA GLU A 308 37.46 11.83 20.01
C GLU A 308 38.11 11.91 18.62
N ARG A 309 39.20 11.16 18.40
CA ARG A 309 39.73 10.93 17.04
C ARG A 309 38.74 10.16 16.16
N ARG A 310 38.08 9.13 16.69
CA ARG A 310 37.06 8.34 15.97
C ARG A 310 35.88 9.22 15.56
N LEU A 311 35.39 10.04 16.49
CA LEU A 311 34.32 11.01 16.25
C LEU A 311 34.72 12.07 15.23
N SER A 312 35.91 12.64 15.37
CA SER A 312 36.44 13.61 14.40
C SER A 312 36.50 12.99 13.00
N GLY A 313 36.99 11.75 12.88
CA GLY A 313 37.01 11.01 11.61
C GLY A 313 35.62 10.74 11.03
N LEU A 314 34.64 10.37 11.86
CA LEU A 314 33.24 10.19 11.42
C LEU A 314 32.59 11.51 10.99
N GLN A 315 32.85 12.61 11.70
CA GLN A 315 32.35 13.95 11.35
C GLN A 315 32.99 14.47 10.04
N GLU A 316 34.28 14.22 9.84
CA GLU A 316 34.98 14.51 8.59
C GLU A 316 34.41 13.69 7.43
N LEU A 317 34.12 12.40 7.64
CA LEU A 317 33.47 11.57 6.62
C LEU A 317 32.04 12.03 6.33
N ALA A 318 31.24 12.31 7.36
CA ALA A 318 29.86 12.79 7.20
C ALA A 318 29.79 14.13 6.46
N SER A 319 30.69 15.07 6.78
CA SER A 319 30.79 16.35 6.06
C SER A 319 31.27 16.16 4.61
N SER A 320 32.21 15.24 4.37
CA SER A 320 32.67 14.89 3.04
C SER A 320 31.56 14.26 2.18
N LEU A 321 30.75 13.36 2.75
CA LEU A 321 29.57 12.77 2.11
C LEU A 321 28.53 13.86 1.78
N ARG A 322 28.25 14.76 2.73
CA ARG A 322 27.34 15.89 2.48
C ARG A 322 27.83 16.78 1.33
N GLY A 323 29.14 17.03 1.25
CA GLY A 323 29.75 17.83 0.18
C GLY A 323 29.69 17.19 -1.21
N ARG A 324 29.70 15.85 -1.29
CA ARG A 324 29.64 15.11 -2.57
C ARG A 324 28.24 14.65 -2.98
N ARG A 325 27.25 14.84 -2.11
CA ARG A 325 25.85 14.48 -2.37
C ARG A 325 25.36 14.96 -3.73
N SER A 326 25.51 16.26 -4.03
CA SER A 326 25.04 16.84 -5.28
C SER A 326 25.75 16.24 -6.51
N ALA A 327 27.04 15.89 -6.39
CA ALA A 327 27.80 15.30 -7.48
C ALA A 327 27.29 13.89 -7.84
N VAL A 328 26.94 13.07 -6.84
CA VAL A 328 26.36 11.73 -7.07
C VAL A 328 24.97 11.84 -7.70
N PHE A 329 24.10 12.72 -7.19
CA PHE A 329 22.78 12.93 -7.80
C PHE A 329 22.88 13.42 -9.24
N GLN A 330 23.74 14.40 -9.52
CA GLN A 330 23.96 14.90 -10.88
C GLN A 330 24.48 13.81 -11.82
N LEU A 331 25.36 12.92 -11.34
CA LEU A 331 25.85 11.79 -12.13
C LEU A 331 24.70 10.83 -12.49
N VAL A 332 23.88 10.46 -11.51
CA VAL A 332 22.74 9.55 -11.72
C VAL A 332 21.71 10.18 -12.66
N ASP A 333 21.40 11.46 -12.49
CA ASP A 333 20.46 12.18 -13.36
C ASP A 333 20.97 12.27 -14.80
N ARG A 334 22.25 12.63 -15.00
CA ARG A 334 22.88 12.61 -16.34
C ARG A 334 22.88 11.21 -16.94
N GLY A 335 23.17 10.19 -16.14
CA GLY A 335 23.16 8.79 -16.58
C GLY A 335 21.77 8.33 -17.04
N ARG A 336 20.71 8.71 -16.31
CA ARG A 336 19.32 8.45 -16.70
C ARG A 336 18.93 9.17 -17.99
N LEU A 337 19.34 10.43 -18.17
CA LEU A 337 19.12 11.15 -19.42
C LEU A 337 19.80 10.45 -20.59
N LEU A 338 21.03 9.96 -20.40
CA LEU A 338 21.79 9.22 -21.41
C LEU A 338 21.12 7.89 -21.79
N LEU A 339 20.65 7.13 -20.79
CA LEU A 339 19.89 5.89 -20.98
C LEU A 339 18.56 6.10 -21.72
N GLY A 340 18.04 7.34 -21.78
CA GLY A 340 16.90 7.69 -22.64
C GLY A 340 17.21 7.63 -24.14
N TRP A 341 18.49 7.76 -24.53
CA TRP A 341 18.95 7.73 -25.93
C TRP A 341 19.67 6.43 -26.31
N VAL A 342 20.20 5.71 -25.31
CA VAL A 342 20.96 4.47 -25.49
C VAL A 342 20.41 3.35 -24.62
N ALA A 343 20.18 2.19 -25.23
CA ALA A 343 19.96 0.95 -24.50
C ALA A 343 21.29 0.33 -24.05
N CYS A 344 21.68 0.55 -22.79
CA CYS A 344 22.88 -0.04 -22.18
C CYS A 344 22.61 -0.54 -20.74
N PRO A 345 22.31 -1.84 -20.55
CA PRO A 345 22.01 -2.38 -19.22
C PRO A 345 23.21 -2.33 -18.27
N ARG A 346 24.44 -2.38 -18.79
CA ARG A 346 25.66 -2.29 -17.98
C ARG A 346 25.79 -0.95 -17.27
N LEU A 347 25.47 0.13 -17.98
CA LEU A 347 25.48 1.48 -17.41
C LEU A 347 24.38 1.64 -16.35
N GLU A 348 23.18 1.12 -16.64
CA GLU A 348 22.05 1.14 -15.71
C GLU A 348 22.37 0.41 -14.39
N THR A 349 22.99 -0.77 -14.46
CA THR A 349 23.45 -1.50 -13.27
C THR A 349 24.53 -0.73 -12.53
N ALA A 350 25.53 -0.17 -13.23
CA ALA A 350 26.62 0.58 -12.58
C ALA A 350 26.11 1.82 -11.82
N LEU A 351 25.15 2.55 -12.40
CA LEU A 351 24.52 3.70 -11.74
C LEU A 351 23.68 3.28 -10.53
N SER A 352 22.97 2.16 -10.63
CA SER A 352 22.15 1.62 -9.54
C SER A 352 23.02 1.13 -8.37
N ASP A 353 24.09 0.39 -8.68
CA ASP A 353 25.05 -0.11 -7.69
C ASP A 353 25.74 1.04 -6.94
N LEU A 354 26.15 2.09 -7.65
CA LEU A 354 26.74 3.28 -7.04
C LEU A 354 25.74 3.99 -6.12
N ALA A 355 24.49 4.14 -6.56
CA ALA A 355 23.44 4.78 -5.76
C ALA A 355 23.14 3.98 -4.48
N GLU A 356 23.06 2.65 -4.58
CA GLU A 356 22.84 1.78 -3.42
C GLU A 356 24.01 1.85 -2.43
N ARG A 357 25.26 1.69 -2.92
CA ARG A 357 26.46 1.80 -2.08
C ARG A 357 26.56 3.17 -1.40
N TRP A 358 26.21 4.24 -2.11
CA TRP A 358 26.20 5.60 -1.55
C TRP A 358 25.21 5.73 -0.38
N VAL A 359 23.99 5.24 -0.53
CA VAL A 359 22.96 5.30 0.52
C VAL A 359 23.41 4.45 1.72
N GLN A 360 23.81 3.20 1.48
CA GLN A 360 24.30 2.31 2.53
C GLN A 360 25.46 2.92 3.31
N LEU A 361 26.43 3.53 2.61
CA LEU A 361 27.56 4.21 3.24
C LEU A 361 27.11 5.42 4.06
N THR A 362 26.20 6.24 3.54
CA THR A 362 25.71 7.43 4.23
C THR A 362 24.96 7.07 5.51
N ASP A 363 23.99 6.16 5.42
CA ASP A 363 23.21 5.68 6.56
C ASP A 363 24.14 5.07 7.62
N SER A 364 25.09 4.25 7.17
CA SER A 364 26.07 3.59 8.02
C SER A 364 27.03 4.56 8.74
N VAL A 365 27.40 5.69 8.11
CA VAL A 365 28.20 6.74 8.76
C VAL A 365 27.35 7.50 9.78
N GLU A 366 26.11 7.84 9.44
CA GLU A 366 25.18 8.54 10.35
C GLU A 366 24.87 7.71 11.60
N ASP A 367 24.59 6.41 11.43
CA ASP A 367 24.37 5.47 12.53
C ASP A 367 25.59 5.39 13.45
N GLN A 368 26.79 5.21 12.89
CA GLN A 368 28.02 5.12 13.68
C GLN A 368 28.36 6.44 14.39
N LEU A 369 28.10 7.58 13.74
CA LEU A 369 28.29 8.89 14.33
C LEU A 369 27.34 9.07 15.51
N SER A 370 26.05 8.76 15.34
CA SER A 370 25.07 8.88 16.44
C SER A 370 25.44 8.01 17.65
N VAL A 371 25.89 6.78 17.42
CA VAL A 371 26.32 5.86 18.49
C VAL A 371 27.60 6.35 19.18
N ALA A 372 28.54 6.95 18.45
CA ALA A 372 29.74 7.53 19.02
C ALA A 372 29.44 8.82 19.82
N GLU A 373 28.53 9.67 19.33
CA GLU A 373 28.10 10.90 20.01
C GLU A 373 27.34 10.58 21.31
N ASP A 374 26.45 9.58 21.29
CA ASP A 374 25.77 9.05 22.48
C ASP A 374 26.78 8.52 23.50
N ARG A 375 27.79 7.76 23.08
CA ARG A 375 28.86 7.25 23.96
C ARG A 375 29.67 8.38 24.60
N ARG A 376 30.05 9.40 23.82
CA ARG A 376 30.74 10.60 24.34
C ARG A 376 29.89 11.33 25.38
N ARG A 377 28.61 11.56 25.06
CA ARG A 377 27.66 12.24 25.95
C ARG A 377 27.51 11.49 27.28
N VAL A 378 27.34 10.17 27.25
CA VAL A 378 27.26 9.37 28.48
C VAL A 378 28.58 9.41 29.26
N GLY A 379 29.73 9.43 28.59
CA GLY A 379 31.03 9.63 29.22
C GLY A 379 31.15 10.98 29.95
N GLU A 380 30.69 12.07 29.33
CA GLU A 380 30.64 13.41 29.93
C GLU A 380 29.66 13.48 31.10
N GLU A 381 28.46 12.94 30.92
CA GLU A 381 27.44 12.90 31.96
C GLU A 381 27.91 12.03 33.13
N PHE A 382 28.56 10.88 32.90
CA PHE A 382 29.14 10.05 33.96
C PHE A 382 30.19 10.81 34.80
N ALA A 383 30.97 11.70 34.18
CA ALA A 383 31.88 12.58 34.92
C ALA A 383 31.12 13.52 35.89
N ASN A 384 29.86 13.87 35.58
CA ASN A 384 28.96 14.73 36.33
C ASN A 384 28.09 13.99 37.38
N THR A 385 28.55 12.82 37.87
CA THR A 385 28.01 12.07 39.04
C THR A 385 26.56 11.59 39.03
N TRP A 386 25.75 11.88 38.01
CA TRP A 386 24.29 11.60 38.06
C TRP A 386 23.93 10.12 38.28
N LEU A 387 24.71 9.15 37.75
CA LEU A 387 24.43 7.72 37.93
C LEU A 387 24.85 7.23 39.33
N ILE A 388 25.86 7.88 39.91
CA ILE A 388 26.23 7.70 41.31
C ILE A 388 25.11 8.25 42.20
N ASP A 389 24.55 9.41 41.91
CA ASP A 389 23.43 9.99 42.65
C ASP A 389 22.17 9.10 42.57
N CYS A 390 21.91 8.52 41.39
CA CYS A 390 20.81 7.57 41.19
C CYS A 390 20.99 6.31 42.04
N LEU A 391 22.20 5.73 42.03
CA LEU A 391 22.54 4.57 42.85
C LEU A 391 22.47 4.90 44.35
N GLN A 392 22.96 6.05 44.78
CA GLN A 392 22.86 6.51 46.16
C GLN A 392 21.41 6.70 46.60
N ARG A 393 20.56 7.28 45.75
CA ARG A 393 19.13 7.42 46.05
C ARG A 393 18.44 6.06 46.16
N ALA A 394 18.76 5.13 45.25
CA ALA A 394 18.24 3.78 45.31
C ALA A 394 18.75 3.01 46.55
N GLU A 395 19.98 3.27 46.98
CA GLU A 395 20.55 2.77 48.24
C GLU A 395 19.77 3.28 49.46
N VAL A 396 19.51 4.59 49.52
CA VAL A 396 18.72 5.21 50.60
C VAL A 396 17.29 4.65 50.64
N GLU A 397 16.66 4.43 49.48
CA GLU A 397 15.32 3.82 49.44
C GLU A 397 15.35 2.33 49.81
N LEU A 398 16.42 1.61 49.50
CA LEU A 398 16.61 0.24 49.97
C LEU A 398 16.81 0.19 51.50
N GLU A 399 17.58 1.11 52.06
CA GLU A 399 17.73 1.28 53.52
C GLU A 399 16.41 1.69 54.18
N SER A 400 15.65 2.59 53.55
CA SER A 400 14.33 2.99 54.04
C SER A 400 13.34 1.82 54.00
N ALA A 401 13.42 0.96 52.98
CA ALA A 401 12.63 -0.26 52.87
C ALA A 401 13.02 -1.32 53.92
N THR A 402 14.31 -1.50 54.22
CA THR A 402 14.74 -2.42 55.30
C THR A 402 14.31 -1.93 56.67
N ALA A 403 14.35 -0.61 56.91
CA ALA A 403 13.88 0.00 58.15
C ALA A 403 12.35 -0.09 58.29
N ALA A 404 11.59 0.27 57.26
CA ALA A 404 10.13 0.24 57.28
C ALA A 404 9.57 -1.19 57.46
N SER A 405 10.26 -2.19 56.91
CA SER A 405 9.87 -3.59 57.02
C SER A 405 10.39 -4.29 58.28
N GLY A 406 11.21 -3.63 59.10
CA GLY A 406 11.84 -4.25 60.27
C GLY A 406 12.80 -5.40 59.92
N ALA A 407 13.17 -5.61 58.65
CA ALA A 407 13.87 -6.80 58.16
C ALA A 407 15.30 -7.00 58.70
N ALA A 408 15.85 -6.00 59.41
CA ALA A 408 17.08 -6.11 60.19
C ALA A 408 16.90 -6.99 61.46
N ALA A 409 15.68 -7.05 62.01
CA ALA A 409 15.27 -7.94 63.08
C ALA A 409 14.36 -9.01 62.47
N ALA A 410 14.93 -10.18 62.17
CA ALA A 410 14.36 -11.17 61.24
C ALA A 410 12.97 -11.75 61.58
N GLU A 411 12.34 -11.40 62.69
CA GLU A 411 11.15 -12.07 63.24
C GLU A 411 9.99 -11.14 63.66
N GLU A 412 10.12 -9.80 63.58
CA GLU A 412 9.17 -8.85 64.22
C GLU A 412 8.56 -7.81 63.26
N ALA A 413 8.21 -8.20 62.02
CA ALA A 413 7.67 -7.26 61.03
C ALA A 413 6.14 -7.26 61.02
N SER A 414 5.51 -6.11 61.24
CA SER A 414 4.06 -5.94 61.06
C SER A 414 3.67 -5.97 59.59
N LEU A 415 2.44 -6.41 59.26
CA LEU A 415 1.97 -6.50 57.87
C LEU A 415 1.99 -5.15 57.15
N GLU A 416 1.68 -4.06 57.85
CA GLU A 416 1.77 -2.68 57.34
C GLU A 416 3.22 -2.28 57.01
N GLY A 417 4.18 -2.66 57.86
CA GLY A 417 5.61 -2.44 57.62
C GLY A 417 6.14 -3.24 56.43
N VAL A 418 5.72 -4.49 56.28
CA VAL A 418 6.08 -5.35 55.13
C VAL A 418 5.55 -4.75 53.82
N ARG A 419 4.29 -4.30 53.79
CA ARG A 419 3.69 -3.66 52.61
C ARG A 419 4.35 -2.33 52.26
N ALA A 420 4.59 -1.47 53.25
CA ALA A 420 5.33 -0.22 53.05
C ALA A 420 6.77 -0.46 52.56
N GLY A 421 7.42 -1.54 53.02
CA GLY A 421 8.72 -1.99 52.51
C GLY A 421 8.65 -2.42 51.05
N LEU A 422 7.64 -3.20 50.65
CA LEU A 422 7.44 -3.61 49.25
C LEU A 422 7.16 -2.43 48.32
N GLU A 423 6.35 -1.45 48.74
CA GLU A 423 6.10 -0.23 47.98
C GLU A 423 7.38 0.58 47.72
N ARG A 424 8.25 0.70 48.74
CA ARG A 424 9.57 1.33 48.60
C ARG A 424 10.51 0.52 47.71
N LEU A 425 10.42 -0.81 47.71
CA LEU A 425 11.18 -1.63 46.77
C LEU A 425 10.70 -1.45 45.32
N CYS A 426 9.42 -1.13 45.09
CA CYS A 426 8.95 -0.77 43.76
C CYS A 426 9.54 0.57 43.28
N THR A 427 9.77 1.55 44.16
CA THR A 427 10.43 2.80 43.75
C THR A 427 11.90 2.57 43.39
N VAL A 428 12.61 1.69 44.13
CA VAL A 428 13.96 1.22 43.77
C VAL A 428 13.95 0.56 42.38
N ALA A 429 12.98 -0.32 42.11
CA ALA A 429 12.81 -0.97 40.81
C ALA A 429 12.67 0.03 39.67
N GLN A 430 11.77 1.00 39.83
CA GLN A 430 11.50 2.04 38.83
C GLN A 430 12.72 2.91 38.54
N LEU A 431 13.47 3.29 39.59
CA LEU A 431 14.71 4.07 39.43
C LEU A 431 15.75 3.30 38.62
N LEU A 432 15.96 2.02 38.91
CA LEU A 432 16.92 1.19 38.20
C LEU A 432 16.49 0.88 36.75
N GLU A 433 15.21 0.56 36.54
CA GLU A 433 14.66 0.29 35.20
C GLU A 433 14.75 1.51 34.29
N SER A 434 14.50 2.70 34.82
CA SER A 434 14.56 3.95 34.04
C SER A 434 15.94 4.24 33.45
N ARG A 435 17.01 3.63 34.00
CA ARG A 435 18.41 3.88 33.62
C ARG A 435 19.13 2.68 32.99
N GLN A 436 18.38 1.68 32.53
CA GLN A 436 18.96 0.46 31.93
C GLN A 436 19.70 0.72 30.61
N ARG A 437 19.27 1.72 29.82
CA ARG A 437 19.97 2.09 28.57
C ARG A 437 21.37 2.62 28.88
N GLU A 438 21.47 3.46 29.91
CA GLU A 438 22.71 4.07 30.35
C GLU A 438 23.66 3.05 30.99
N ARG A 439 23.12 2.07 31.74
CA ARG A 439 23.91 0.93 32.24
C ARG A 439 24.55 0.12 31.11
N ARG A 440 23.82 -0.17 30.03
CA ARG A 440 24.37 -0.89 28.86
C ARG A 440 25.53 -0.12 28.22
N LEU A 441 25.38 1.19 28.07
CA LEU A 441 26.44 2.07 27.54
C LEU A 441 27.67 2.10 28.46
N LEU A 442 27.48 2.01 29.79
CA LEU A 442 28.59 1.86 30.75
C LEU A 442 29.29 0.50 30.66
N GLN A 443 28.56 -0.59 30.43
CA GLN A 443 29.14 -1.92 30.22
C GLN A 443 30.00 -1.96 28.95
N ASP A 444 29.55 -1.31 27.87
CA ASP A 444 30.32 -1.18 26.63
C ASP A 444 31.61 -0.36 26.82
N LEU A 445 31.57 0.67 27.68
CA LEU A 445 32.76 1.43 28.09
C LEU A 445 33.72 0.60 28.96
N ALA A 446 33.20 -0.26 29.84
CA ALA A 446 34.00 -1.10 30.73
C ALA A 446 34.63 -2.32 30.01
N ALA A 447 33.96 -2.86 28.97
CA ALA A 447 34.39 -4.04 28.23
C ALA A 447 35.60 -3.82 27.28
N GLY A 448 36.13 -2.59 27.19
CA GLY A 448 37.33 -2.30 26.41
C GLY A 448 38.55 -3.10 26.88
N SER A 449 39.39 -3.58 25.94
CA SER A 449 40.54 -4.46 26.22
C SER A 449 41.46 -3.94 27.34
N PRO A 450 41.96 -4.81 28.24
CA PRO A 450 42.85 -4.45 29.35
C PRO A 450 44.30 -4.13 28.97
N SER A 451 44.70 -4.27 27.70
CA SER A 451 46.11 -4.22 27.30
C SER A 451 46.68 -2.83 26.94
N ALA A 452 45.89 -1.75 27.02
CA ALA A 452 46.30 -0.39 26.63
C ALA A 452 46.28 0.61 27.82
N LEU A 453 46.63 0.15 29.03
CA LEU A 453 46.37 0.87 30.28
C LEU A 453 47.63 1.53 30.86
N ALA A 454 47.76 2.84 30.69
CA ALA A 454 48.53 3.67 31.62
C ALA A 454 47.82 5.00 31.98
N SER A 455 46.97 5.56 31.11
CA SER A 455 46.38 6.91 31.31
C SER A 455 44.90 6.98 31.69
N THR A 456 44.11 5.91 31.53
CA THR A 456 42.63 5.91 31.73
C THR A 456 42.13 4.97 32.83
N THR A 457 43.02 4.54 33.72
CA THR A 457 42.69 3.67 34.86
C THR A 457 41.61 4.25 35.77
N SER A 458 41.43 5.58 35.85
CA SER A 458 40.47 6.21 36.76
C SER A 458 39.01 6.11 36.32
N ARG A 459 38.67 6.37 35.04
CA ARG A 459 37.27 6.32 34.55
C ARG A 459 36.78 4.91 34.32
N ARG A 460 37.63 4.01 33.79
CA ARG A 460 37.28 2.59 33.65
C ARG A 460 37.05 1.96 35.01
N ARG A 461 37.99 2.16 35.96
CA ARG A 461 37.81 1.69 37.33
C ARG A 461 36.56 2.26 37.98
N ARG A 462 36.24 3.54 37.75
CA ARG A 462 35.01 4.14 38.28
C ARG A 462 33.75 3.55 37.63
N ALA A 463 33.78 3.22 36.33
CA ALA A 463 32.68 2.54 35.65
C ALA A 463 32.50 1.10 36.17
N GLU A 464 33.60 0.37 36.39
CA GLU A 464 33.61 -0.95 37.01
C GLU A 464 33.10 -0.90 38.46
N GLU A 465 33.50 0.10 39.24
CA GLU A 465 33.04 0.34 40.62
C GLU A 465 31.53 0.64 40.66
N VAL A 466 31.04 1.43 39.71
CA VAL A 466 29.62 1.78 39.58
C VAL A 466 28.79 0.58 39.11
N GLU A 467 29.27 -0.20 38.15
CA GLU A 467 28.60 -1.44 37.72
C GLU A 467 28.59 -2.47 38.86
N ALA A 468 29.69 -2.59 39.61
CA ALA A 468 29.73 -3.44 40.80
C ALA A 468 28.74 -2.99 41.88
N ALA A 469 28.61 -1.67 42.10
CA ALA A 469 27.63 -1.10 43.02
C ALA A 469 26.19 -1.38 42.56
N TRP A 470 25.92 -1.24 41.26
CA TRP A 470 24.61 -1.55 40.66
C TRP A 470 24.23 -3.03 40.83
N VAL A 471 25.12 -3.95 40.45
CA VAL A 471 24.91 -5.39 40.62
C VAL A 471 24.73 -5.76 42.09
N GLY A 472 25.52 -5.13 42.97
CA GLY A 472 25.43 -5.30 44.42
C GLY A 472 24.08 -4.84 45.00
N LEU A 473 23.56 -3.70 44.53
CA LEU A 473 22.24 -3.17 44.89
C LEU A 473 21.13 -4.09 44.37
N GLU A 474 21.15 -4.49 43.09
CA GLU A 474 20.14 -5.39 42.51
C GLU A 474 20.05 -6.70 43.28
N ARG A 475 21.19 -7.31 43.61
CA ARG A 475 21.22 -8.55 44.40
C ARG A 475 20.58 -8.37 45.77
N ARG A 476 20.86 -7.27 46.47
CA ARG A 476 20.32 -7.00 47.82
C ARG A 476 18.83 -6.65 47.77
N TRP A 477 18.41 -5.83 46.82
CA TRP A 477 17.01 -5.50 46.60
C TRP A 477 16.20 -6.78 46.30
N ARG A 478 16.62 -7.62 45.36
CA ARG A 478 15.94 -8.89 45.04
C ARG A 478 15.85 -9.84 46.25
N ALA A 479 16.91 -9.90 47.06
CA ALA A 479 16.90 -10.69 48.29
C ALA A 479 15.93 -10.13 49.34
N LEU A 480 15.78 -8.81 49.44
CA LEU A 480 14.80 -8.19 50.35
C LEU A 480 13.36 -8.37 49.83
N GLU A 481 13.13 -8.16 48.54
CA GLU A 481 11.83 -8.30 47.88
C GLU A 481 11.26 -9.70 48.13
N THR A 482 12.04 -10.75 47.86
CA THR A 482 11.61 -12.13 48.08
C THR A 482 11.30 -12.45 49.55
N ARG A 483 12.08 -11.89 50.50
CA ARG A 483 11.82 -12.04 51.93
C ARG A 483 10.53 -11.36 52.36
N LEU A 484 10.29 -10.12 51.91
CA LEU A 484 9.08 -9.37 52.25
C LEU A 484 7.83 -9.98 51.61
N GLN A 485 7.89 -10.40 50.35
CA GLN A 485 6.78 -11.11 49.70
C GLN A 485 6.42 -12.42 50.42
N ARG A 486 7.42 -13.16 50.91
CA ARG A 486 7.19 -14.35 51.72
C ARG A 486 6.48 -14.00 53.03
N ARG A 487 6.95 -12.97 53.74
CA ARG A 487 6.33 -12.52 55.00
C ARG A 487 4.91 -12.01 54.80
N GLU A 488 4.63 -11.28 53.73
CA GLU A 488 3.27 -10.83 53.40
C GLU A 488 2.32 -12.03 53.23
N ARG A 489 2.76 -13.09 52.54
CA ARG A 489 1.97 -14.31 52.36
C ARG A 489 1.72 -15.05 53.68
N GLU A 490 2.68 -15.02 54.60
CA GLU A 490 2.56 -15.66 55.93
C GLU A 490 1.59 -14.88 56.84
N LEU A 491 1.58 -13.54 56.78
CA LEU A 491 0.80 -12.67 57.68
C LEU A 491 -0.61 -12.29 57.19
N THR A 492 -0.87 -12.35 55.88
CA THR A 492 -2.18 -11.94 55.32
C THR A 492 -3.36 -12.79 55.83
N PRO A 493 -3.29 -14.14 55.90
CA PRO A 493 -4.44 -14.96 56.31
C PRO A 493 -4.91 -14.72 57.76
N SER A 494 -3.97 -14.46 58.68
CA SER A 494 -4.30 -14.20 60.09
C SER A 494 -4.94 -12.82 60.28
N HIS A 495 -4.44 -11.79 59.58
CA HIS A 495 -5.00 -10.45 59.58
C HIS A 495 -6.42 -10.41 58.96
N GLU A 496 -6.64 -11.11 57.83
CA GLU A 496 -7.98 -11.23 57.23
C GLU A 496 -8.98 -11.95 58.14
N ALA A 497 -8.54 -13.02 58.81
CA ALA A 497 -9.36 -13.74 59.79
C ALA A 497 -9.74 -12.86 61.01
N LEU A 498 -8.81 -12.03 61.50
CA LEU A 498 -9.06 -11.07 62.59
C LEU A 498 -10.10 -10.02 62.22
N LEU A 499 -9.98 -9.41 61.04
CA LEU A 499 -10.96 -8.43 60.55
C LEU A 499 -12.35 -9.06 60.44
N GLY A 500 -12.45 -10.27 59.88
CA GLY A 500 -13.71 -11.00 59.77
C GLY A 500 -14.36 -11.37 61.11
N LEU A 501 -13.56 -11.60 62.16
CA LEU A 501 -14.05 -11.82 63.52
C LEU A 501 -14.58 -10.53 64.16
N ARG A 502 -13.86 -9.42 64.00
CA ARG A 502 -14.26 -8.10 64.53
C ARG A 502 -15.59 -7.63 63.92
N ASP A 503 -15.74 -7.77 62.61
CA ASP A 503 -16.95 -7.36 61.90
C ASP A 503 -18.17 -8.20 62.33
N TRP A 504 -17.95 -9.47 62.71
CA TRP A 504 -19.01 -10.31 63.24
C TRP A 504 -19.39 -9.99 64.68
N LEU A 505 -18.41 -9.73 65.55
CA LEU A 505 -18.65 -9.38 66.95
C LEU A 505 -19.44 -8.07 67.07
N SER A 506 -19.04 -7.04 66.32
CA SER A 506 -19.79 -5.78 66.26
C SER A 506 -21.23 -5.97 65.75
N GLY A 507 -21.42 -6.81 64.71
CA GLY A 507 -22.75 -7.18 64.24
C GLY A 507 -23.56 -8.01 65.24
N PHE A 508 -22.91 -8.80 66.10
CA PHE A 508 -23.53 -9.56 67.17
C PHE A 508 -23.98 -8.66 68.33
N GLU A 509 -23.11 -7.77 68.79
CA GLU A 509 -23.40 -6.79 69.85
C GLU A 509 -24.55 -5.85 69.46
N SER A 510 -24.57 -5.35 68.22
CA SER A 510 -25.66 -4.52 67.70
C SER A 510 -27.02 -5.25 67.77
N ARG A 511 -27.04 -6.55 67.43
CA ARG A 511 -28.24 -7.39 67.51
C ARG A 511 -28.66 -7.64 68.97
N LEU A 512 -27.72 -7.81 69.89
CA LEU A 512 -28.03 -7.91 71.33
C LEU A 512 -28.67 -6.62 71.86
N ALA A 513 -28.08 -5.47 71.56
CA ALA A 513 -28.60 -4.16 71.98
C ALA A 513 -29.96 -3.81 71.37
N SER A 514 -30.34 -4.41 70.25
CA SER A 514 -31.68 -4.27 69.67
C SER A 514 -32.74 -5.13 70.38
N ALA A 515 -32.34 -6.29 70.91
CA ALA A 515 -33.25 -7.24 71.55
C ALA A 515 -33.58 -6.86 72.99
N SER A 516 -32.66 -6.20 73.69
CA SER A 516 -32.84 -5.69 75.06
C SER A 516 -33.83 -4.52 75.17
N ARG A 517 -34.05 -3.74 74.11
CA ARG A 517 -34.93 -2.55 74.14
C ARG A 517 -36.42 -2.83 73.90
N ARG A 518 -36.85 -4.10 73.90
CA ARG A 518 -38.24 -4.46 73.64
C ARG A 518 -39.10 -4.22 74.89
N THR A 519 -40.25 -3.56 74.73
CA THR A 519 -41.23 -3.38 75.83
C THR A 519 -42.08 -4.63 75.99
N LEU A 520 -42.28 -5.08 77.23
CA LEU A 520 -43.02 -6.31 77.57
C LEU A 520 -44.38 -5.97 78.18
N HIS A 521 -45.45 -6.52 77.62
CA HIS A 521 -46.84 -6.19 77.99
C HIS A 521 -47.59 -7.37 78.59
N SER A 522 -47.10 -8.60 78.42
CA SER A 522 -47.76 -9.81 78.89
C SER A 522 -46.79 -10.86 79.43
N ARG A 523 -47.31 -11.75 80.29
CA ARG A 523 -46.57 -12.94 80.77
C ARG A 523 -46.01 -13.77 79.61
N ALA A 524 -46.81 -14.00 78.57
CA ALA A 524 -46.41 -14.76 77.40
C ALA A 524 -45.23 -14.11 76.64
N GLU A 525 -45.20 -12.78 76.55
CA GLU A 525 -44.09 -12.04 75.94
C GLU A 525 -42.80 -12.16 76.76
N THR A 526 -42.89 -12.12 78.10
CA THR A 526 -41.73 -12.29 78.97
C THR A 526 -41.14 -13.71 78.88
N GLU A 527 -42.00 -14.74 78.83
CA GLU A 527 -41.60 -16.14 78.69
C GLU A 527 -41.03 -16.43 77.28
N ALA A 528 -41.62 -15.85 76.22
CA ALA A 528 -41.13 -15.99 74.85
C ALA A 528 -39.76 -15.31 74.65
N LEU A 529 -39.56 -14.12 75.22
CA LEU A 529 -38.27 -13.43 75.17
C LEU A 529 -37.21 -14.17 75.98
N ALA A 530 -37.55 -14.68 77.17
CA ALA A 530 -36.67 -15.55 77.95
C ALA A 530 -36.28 -16.80 77.15
N ALA A 531 -37.21 -17.43 76.44
CA ALA A 531 -36.93 -18.56 75.56
C ALA A 531 -36.02 -18.17 74.37
N GLU A 532 -36.20 -16.99 73.77
CA GLU A 532 -35.32 -16.48 72.70
C GLU A 532 -33.88 -16.30 73.19
N PHE A 533 -33.69 -15.69 74.37
CA PHE A 533 -32.37 -15.53 74.99
C PHE A 533 -31.78 -16.87 75.46
N GLN A 534 -32.60 -17.81 75.94
CA GLN A 534 -32.19 -19.17 76.24
C GLN A 534 -31.77 -19.95 74.99
N VAL A 535 -32.46 -19.78 73.86
CA VAL A 535 -32.03 -20.37 72.58
C VAL A 535 -30.72 -19.74 72.11
N ARG A 536 -30.53 -18.42 72.27
CA ARG A 536 -29.25 -17.76 71.98
C ARG A 536 -28.13 -18.22 72.91
N LEU A 537 -28.40 -18.43 74.19
CA LEU A 537 -27.46 -19.04 75.13
C LEU A 537 -27.16 -20.49 74.80
N ARG A 538 -28.15 -21.30 74.41
CA ARG A 538 -27.92 -22.66 73.93
C ARG A 538 -27.14 -22.66 72.61
N TRP A 539 -27.32 -21.65 71.76
CA TRP A 539 -26.48 -21.44 70.59
C TRP A 539 -25.04 -21.06 70.95
N LEU A 540 -24.81 -20.41 72.10
CA LEU A 540 -23.47 -20.14 72.62
C LEU A 540 -22.88 -21.33 73.43
N ALA A 541 -23.72 -22.10 74.14
CA ALA A 541 -23.34 -23.11 75.14
C ALA A 541 -23.43 -24.57 74.64
N PHE A 542 -24.40 -24.92 73.80
CA PHE A 542 -24.54 -26.24 73.16
C PHE A 542 -23.80 -26.32 71.82
N ALA A 543 -23.16 -25.24 71.39
CA ALA A 543 -22.36 -25.18 70.18
C ALA A 543 -20.83 -25.33 70.37
N PRO A 544 -20.25 -26.16 71.27
CA PRO A 544 -18.84 -26.54 71.15
C PRO A 544 -18.52 -27.14 69.76
N SER A 545 -19.52 -27.71 69.07
CA SER A 545 -19.37 -28.43 67.80
C SER A 545 -19.81 -27.66 66.54
N ARG A 546 -20.50 -26.51 66.63
CA ARG A 546 -20.82 -25.64 65.47
C ARG A 546 -20.31 -24.21 65.61
N ALA A 547 -19.83 -23.80 66.79
CA ALA A 547 -18.83 -22.73 66.87
C ALA A 547 -17.56 -23.11 66.06
N VAL A 548 -17.40 -24.36 65.61
CA VAL A 548 -16.37 -24.88 64.70
C VAL A 548 -16.24 -24.14 63.34
N HIS A 549 -17.06 -23.13 63.02
CA HIS A 549 -16.74 -22.24 61.87
C HIS A 549 -16.10 -20.90 62.26
N ARG A 550 -16.10 -20.51 63.55
CA ARG A 550 -15.51 -19.22 64.02
C ARG A 550 -14.67 -19.33 65.30
N SER A 551 -14.94 -20.31 66.16
CA SER A 551 -14.05 -20.78 67.24
C SER A 551 -12.72 -21.32 66.71
N PRO A 552 -12.64 -22.11 65.63
CA PRO A 552 -11.37 -22.43 65.02
C PRO A 552 -10.86 -21.27 64.20
N THR A 553 -11.62 -20.23 63.86
CA THR A 553 -11.02 -18.99 63.35
C THR A 553 -10.31 -18.25 64.48
N LEU A 554 -10.90 -18.19 65.68
CA LEU A 554 -10.25 -17.59 66.85
C LEU A 554 -9.11 -18.46 67.41
N ALA A 555 -9.25 -19.80 67.34
CA ALA A 555 -8.19 -20.75 67.68
C ALA A 555 -7.12 -20.79 66.60
N PHE A 556 -7.46 -20.78 65.31
CA PHE A 556 -6.52 -20.62 64.18
C PHE A 556 -5.81 -19.28 64.27
N VAL A 557 -6.48 -18.19 64.62
CA VAL A 557 -5.83 -16.90 64.83
C VAL A 557 -4.90 -17.01 66.04
N ARG A 558 -5.34 -17.52 67.20
CA ARG A 558 -4.47 -17.71 68.37
C ARG A 558 -3.28 -18.64 68.10
N GLU A 559 -3.50 -19.74 67.38
CA GLU A 559 -2.52 -20.78 67.05
C GLU A 559 -1.58 -20.30 65.94
N SER A 560 -2.08 -19.62 64.91
CA SER A 560 -1.24 -18.97 63.89
C SER A 560 -0.38 -17.87 64.50
N PHE A 561 -0.92 -17.03 65.40
CA PHE A 561 -0.13 -16.03 66.12
C PHE A 561 0.88 -16.66 67.10
N ALA A 562 0.54 -17.82 67.70
CA ALA A 562 1.44 -18.56 68.59
C ALA A 562 2.55 -19.32 67.83
N GLU A 563 2.22 -19.95 66.69
CA GLU A 563 3.16 -20.64 65.79
C GLU A 563 4.10 -19.66 65.10
N LEU A 564 3.61 -18.46 64.75
CA LEU A 564 4.43 -17.41 64.15
C LEU A 564 5.39 -16.74 65.15
N ARG A 565 5.35 -17.09 66.45
CA ARG A 565 6.19 -16.52 67.52
C ARG A 565 6.42 -15.01 67.34
N LEU A 566 5.35 -14.29 67.05
CA LEU A 566 5.44 -12.84 66.93
C LEU A 566 5.81 -12.31 68.31
N ALA A 567 6.99 -11.69 68.41
CA ALA A 567 7.39 -10.99 69.60
C ALA A 567 6.39 -9.87 69.90
N GLN A 568 6.49 -9.33 71.11
CA GLN A 568 5.55 -8.41 71.78
C GLN A 568 5.26 -7.07 71.05
N SER A 569 5.61 -6.90 69.77
CA SER A 569 5.56 -5.64 69.04
C SER A 569 4.19 -5.28 68.46
N ASP A 570 3.33 -6.24 68.16
CA ASP A 570 1.89 -5.95 68.01
C ASP A 570 1.18 -6.12 69.34
N ALA A 571 1.69 -5.42 70.36
CA ALA A 571 0.95 -5.18 71.59
C ALA A 571 -0.47 -4.72 71.27
N ARG A 572 -0.67 -3.96 70.19
CA ARG A 572 -1.99 -3.55 69.70
C ARG A 572 -2.82 -4.71 69.16
N GLU A 573 -2.27 -5.63 68.39
CA GLU A 573 -3.05 -6.75 67.84
C GLU A 573 -3.31 -7.83 68.90
N PHE A 574 -2.33 -8.10 69.77
CA PHE A 574 -2.51 -8.99 70.92
C PHE A 574 -3.47 -8.38 71.94
N GLU A 575 -3.37 -7.09 72.22
CA GLU A 575 -4.36 -6.36 73.01
C GLU A 575 -5.72 -6.34 72.30
N SER A 576 -5.76 -6.22 70.97
CA SER A 576 -7.01 -6.33 70.21
C SER A 576 -7.61 -7.72 70.31
N LEU A 577 -6.81 -8.78 70.29
CA LEU A 577 -7.25 -10.17 70.46
C LEU A 577 -7.72 -10.46 71.87
N THR A 578 -7.03 -9.91 72.86
CA THR A 578 -7.40 -10.02 74.27
C THR A 578 -8.67 -9.23 74.55
N ARG A 579 -8.80 -8.03 73.97
CA ARG A 579 -10.03 -7.23 73.99
C ARG A 579 -11.16 -7.95 73.26
N LEU A 580 -10.92 -8.51 72.07
CA LEU A 580 -11.91 -9.24 71.28
C LEU A 580 -12.39 -10.51 71.99
N GLY A 581 -11.47 -11.22 72.66
CA GLY A 581 -11.80 -12.33 73.55
C GLY A 581 -12.63 -11.87 74.75
N ALA A 582 -12.21 -10.80 75.42
CA ALA A 582 -12.97 -10.21 76.53
C ALA A 582 -14.32 -9.63 76.08
N ASP A 583 -14.45 -9.13 74.85
CA ASP A 583 -15.69 -8.63 74.26
C ASP A 583 -16.63 -9.80 73.96
N PHE A 584 -16.10 -10.91 73.44
CA PHE A 584 -16.86 -12.14 73.24
C PHE A 584 -17.35 -12.72 74.58
N ASP A 585 -16.48 -12.81 75.58
CA ASP A 585 -16.81 -13.31 76.91
C ASP A 585 -17.85 -12.39 77.59
N ARG A 586 -17.65 -11.06 77.52
CA ARG A 586 -18.62 -10.07 78.02
C ARG A 586 -19.97 -10.14 77.32
N ALA A 587 -19.98 -10.33 76.00
CA ALA A 587 -21.22 -10.49 75.25
C ALA A 587 -21.94 -11.77 75.68
N SER A 588 -21.21 -12.88 75.84
CA SER A 588 -21.74 -14.16 76.33
C SER A 588 -22.31 -14.05 77.75
N ASP A 589 -21.56 -13.45 78.67
CA ASP A 589 -21.99 -13.19 80.05
C ASP A 589 -23.20 -12.26 80.11
N SER A 590 -23.27 -11.28 79.21
CA SER A 590 -24.44 -10.41 79.09
C SER A 590 -25.68 -11.20 78.65
N VAL A 591 -25.57 -12.10 77.66
CA VAL A 591 -26.71 -12.97 77.30
C VAL A 591 -27.13 -13.85 78.49
N ALA A 592 -26.17 -14.36 79.27
CA ALA A 592 -26.42 -15.24 80.42
C ALA A 592 -27.15 -14.51 81.55
N SER A 593 -26.67 -13.31 81.87
CA SER A 593 -27.26 -12.43 82.87
C SER A 593 -28.67 -11.96 82.49
N ILE A 594 -28.90 -11.61 81.22
CA ILE A 594 -30.24 -11.21 80.73
C ILE A 594 -31.22 -12.38 80.80
N ALA A 595 -30.82 -13.58 80.37
CA ALA A 595 -31.71 -14.74 80.41
C ALA A 595 -32.08 -15.13 81.85
N THR A 596 -31.11 -15.15 82.76
CA THR A 596 -31.37 -15.47 84.18
C THR A 596 -32.25 -14.42 84.86
N SER A 597 -32.04 -13.13 84.55
CA SER A 597 -32.87 -12.04 85.06
C SER A 597 -34.32 -12.11 84.52
N LEU A 598 -34.49 -12.38 83.23
CA LEU A 598 -35.80 -12.58 82.60
C LEU A 598 -36.55 -13.79 83.20
N GLU A 599 -35.86 -14.90 83.47
CA GLU A 599 -36.45 -16.06 84.13
C GLU A 599 -36.88 -15.79 85.58
N ALA A 600 -36.04 -15.10 86.35
CA ALA A 600 -36.38 -14.72 87.72
C ALA A 600 -37.59 -13.77 87.76
N PHE A 601 -37.65 -12.81 86.82
CA PHE A 601 -38.77 -11.91 86.65
C PHE A 601 -40.06 -12.66 86.30
N ALA A 602 -40.02 -13.55 85.31
CA ALA A 602 -41.16 -14.38 84.90
C ALA A 602 -41.71 -15.24 86.06
N ARG A 603 -40.82 -15.83 86.90
CA ARG A 603 -41.24 -16.62 88.07
C ARG A 603 -41.96 -15.79 89.12
N ARG A 604 -41.47 -14.58 89.42
CA ARG A 604 -42.09 -13.70 90.40
C ARG A 604 -43.43 -13.15 89.91
N TRP A 605 -43.53 -12.84 88.60
CA TRP A 605 -44.78 -12.48 87.97
C TRP A 605 -45.84 -13.58 88.15
N ALA A 606 -45.46 -14.83 87.90
CA ALA A 606 -46.36 -15.98 88.11
C ALA A 606 -46.81 -16.09 89.58
N ALA A 607 -45.91 -15.89 90.54
CA ALA A 607 -46.25 -15.97 91.96
C ALA A 607 -47.24 -14.89 92.44
N VAL A 608 -47.23 -13.70 91.83
CA VAL A 608 -48.22 -12.63 92.12
C VAL A 608 -49.57 -12.97 91.51
N ASP A 609 -49.60 -13.47 90.27
CA ASP A 609 -50.82 -13.88 89.58
C ASP A 609 -51.53 -15.03 90.33
N ASP A 610 -50.77 -16.04 90.75
CA ASP A 610 -51.28 -17.19 91.51
C ASP A 610 -51.89 -16.76 92.86
N ARG A 611 -51.19 -15.89 93.62
CA ARG A 611 -51.71 -15.37 94.90
C ARG A 611 -52.91 -14.44 94.73
N GLY A 612 -52.91 -13.61 93.69
CA GLY A 612 -54.04 -12.74 93.35
C GLY A 612 -55.28 -13.55 93.04
N SER A 613 -55.13 -14.65 92.29
CA SER A 613 -56.23 -15.57 91.99
C SER A 613 -56.79 -16.25 93.27
N ALA A 614 -55.92 -16.67 94.19
CA ALA A 614 -56.31 -17.28 95.46
C ALA A 614 -57.06 -16.31 96.38
N LEU A 615 -56.60 -15.07 96.49
CA LEU A 615 -57.28 -14.02 97.27
C LEU A 615 -58.66 -13.69 96.69
N THR A 616 -58.78 -13.64 95.36
CA THR A 616 -60.07 -13.42 94.68
C THR A 616 -61.06 -14.53 95.05
N ALA A 617 -60.62 -15.80 95.03
CA ALA A 617 -61.46 -16.93 95.40
C ALA A 617 -61.91 -16.85 96.87
N ARG A 618 -61.01 -16.48 97.79
CA ARG A 618 -61.31 -16.39 99.23
C ARG A 618 -62.26 -15.24 99.56
N LEU A 619 -62.13 -14.10 98.88
CA LEU A 619 -63.06 -12.97 99.00
C LEU A 619 -64.47 -13.33 98.55
N ASN A 620 -64.61 -14.08 97.45
CA ASN A 620 -65.92 -14.55 96.98
C ASN A 620 -66.58 -15.50 97.97
N GLU A 621 -65.81 -16.37 98.63
CA GLU A 621 -66.32 -17.28 99.68
C GLU A 621 -66.83 -16.50 100.89
N LEU A 622 -66.08 -15.49 101.37
CA LEU A 622 -66.53 -14.66 102.49
C LEU A 622 -67.75 -13.82 102.13
N LYS A 623 -67.81 -13.25 100.92
CA LYS A 623 -68.98 -12.53 100.41
C LYS A 623 -70.26 -13.37 100.47
N ALA A 624 -70.16 -14.65 100.10
CA ALA A 624 -71.28 -15.58 100.20
C ALA A 624 -71.71 -15.84 101.66
N ARG A 625 -70.75 -15.96 102.59
CA ARG A 625 -71.02 -16.13 104.02
C ARG A 625 -71.73 -14.92 104.62
N VAL A 626 -71.30 -13.70 104.29
CA VAL A 626 -71.93 -12.46 104.79
C VAL A 626 -73.38 -12.34 104.33
N ALA A 627 -73.68 -12.71 103.08
CA ALA A 627 -75.04 -12.65 102.55
C ALA A 627 -76.01 -13.57 103.32
N GLY A 628 -75.57 -14.77 103.74
CA GLY A 628 -76.40 -15.71 104.49
C GLY A 628 -76.78 -15.27 105.92
N LEU A 629 -76.03 -14.32 106.50
CA LEU A 629 -76.24 -13.85 107.87
C LEU A 629 -77.38 -12.82 108.01
N GLY A 630 -77.83 -12.21 106.90
CA GLY A 630 -78.88 -11.18 106.93
C GLY A 630 -80.31 -11.69 107.08
N GLU A 631 -80.56 -12.99 106.93
CA GLU A 631 -81.92 -13.55 106.73
C GLU A 631 -82.57 -14.17 108.00
N ILE A 632 -82.02 -14.00 109.20
CA ILE A 632 -82.43 -14.77 110.41
C ILE A 632 -83.31 -13.93 111.37
N GLY A 633 -84.58 -14.32 111.57
CA GLY A 633 -85.63 -13.55 112.27
C GLY A 633 -86.12 -14.04 113.64
N HIS A 634 -85.37 -14.87 114.36
CA HIS A 634 -85.72 -15.34 115.73
C HIS A 634 -84.57 -15.12 116.73
N GLU A 635 -84.89 -14.89 118.01
CA GLU A 635 -83.99 -14.39 119.07
C GLU A 635 -82.74 -15.26 119.31
N GLU A 636 -82.84 -16.59 119.28
CA GLU A 636 -81.68 -17.49 119.37
C GLU A 636 -80.81 -17.47 118.10
N GLY A 637 -81.42 -17.23 116.94
CA GLY A 637 -80.74 -17.08 115.65
C GLY A 637 -79.96 -15.78 115.54
N ALA A 638 -80.43 -14.69 116.14
CA ALA A 638 -79.73 -13.40 116.16
C ALA A 638 -78.38 -13.49 116.91
N ARG A 639 -78.32 -14.27 118.00
CA ARG A 639 -77.06 -14.51 118.74
C ARG A 639 -76.07 -15.38 117.97
N PHE A 640 -76.56 -16.37 117.22
CA PHE A 640 -75.71 -17.16 116.32
C PHE A 640 -75.18 -16.31 115.17
N ALA A 641 -76.05 -15.52 114.52
CA ALA A 641 -75.67 -14.60 113.45
C ALA A 641 -74.65 -13.56 113.91
N ALA A 642 -74.77 -13.04 115.14
CA ALA A 642 -73.79 -12.11 115.70
C ALA A 642 -72.41 -12.77 115.92
N ARG A 643 -72.37 -13.98 116.47
CA ARG A 643 -71.11 -14.73 116.65
C ARG A 643 -70.47 -15.10 115.31
N GLU A 644 -71.28 -15.53 114.35
CA GLU A 644 -70.78 -15.91 113.03
C GLU A 644 -70.38 -14.69 112.20
N ALA A 645 -71.04 -13.54 112.37
CA ALA A 645 -70.59 -12.27 111.80
C ALA A 645 -69.27 -11.79 112.45
N GLU A 646 -69.06 -12.04 113.74
CA GLU A 646 -67.77 -11.80 114.40
C GLU A 646 -66.66 -12.71 113.86
N ALA A 647 -66.94 -14.00 113.67
CA ALA A 647 -66.00 -14.94 113.05
C ALA A 647 -65.67 -14.54 111.61
N THR A 648 -66.68 -14.16 110.81
CA THR A 648 -66.49 -13.73 109.42
C THR A 648 -65.73 -12.40 109.35
N ALA A 649 -65.86 -11.52 110.34
CA ALA A 649 -65.10 -10.27 110.41
C ALA A 649 -63.64 -10.53 110.78
N ALA A 650 -63.36 -11.51 111.64
CA ALA A 650 -62.01 -11.95 111.91
C ALA A 650 -61.35 -12.56 110.67
N ASP A 651 -62.09 -13.35 109.89
CA ASP A 651 -61.60 -13.91 108.62
C ASP A 651 -61.34 -12.82 107.56
N LEU A 652 -62.18 -11.77 107.47
CA LEU A 652 -61.96 -10.62 106.60
C LEU A 652 -60.75 -9.77 107.03
N ALA A 653 -60.62 -9.51 108.34
CA ALA A 653 -59.46 -8.80 108.89
C ALA A 653 -58.15 -9.57 108.65
N ALA A 654 -58.20 -10.91 108.54
CA ALA A 654 -57.04 -11.73 108.18
C ALA A 654 -56.65 -11.62 106.69
N LEU A 655 -57.53 -11.16 105.80
CA LEU A 655 -57.23 -10.96 104.38
C LEU A 655 -56.57 -9.61 104.07
N GLU A 656 -56.82 -8.57 104.86
CA GLU A 656 -56.18 -7.25 104.70
C GLU A 656 -54.63 -7.32 104.68
N PRO A 657 -53.95 -8.00 105.62
CA PRO A 657 -52.50 -8.12 105.55
C PRO A 657 -52.01 -8.95 104.36
N GLN A 658 -52.81 -9.90 103.86
CA GLN A 658 -52.45 -10.69 102.67
C GLN A 658 -52.58 -9.87 101.38
N LEU A 659 -53.61 -9.03 101.27
CA LEU A 659 -53.75 -8.09 100.15
C LEU A 659 -52.65 -7.02 100.17
N ALA A 660 -52.32 -6.49 101.35
CA ALA A 660 -51.22 -5.54 101.51
C ALA A 660 -49.86 -6.16 101.12
N ALA A 661 -49.64 -7.44 101.44
CA ALA A 661 -48.46 -8.20 101.00
C ALA A 661 -48.43 -8.40 99.48
N LEU A 662 -49.58 -8.73 98.86
CA LEU A 662 -49.70 -8.83 97.40
C LEU A 662 -49.44 -7.49 96.72
N GLU A 663 -49.98 -6.39 97.25
CA GLU A 663 -49.77 -5.04 96.72
C GLU A 663 -48.31 -4.60 96.81
N THR A 664 -47.63 -4.90 97.92
CA THR A 664 -46.20 -4.56 98.07
C THR A 664 -45.34 -5.33 97.08
N GLU A 665 -45.64 -6.61 96.85
CA GLU A 665 -44.88 -7.44 95.92
C GLU A 665 -45.17 -7.10 94.45
N ALA A 666 -46.42 -6.81 94.11
CA ALA A 666 -46.79 -6.34 92.78
C ALA A 666 -46.23 -4.94 92.49
N ARG A 667 -46.21 -4.02 93.48
CA ARG A 667 -45.51 -2.72 93.34
C ARG A 667 -44.01 -2.90 93.18
N SER A 668 -43.39 -3.84 93.89
CA SER A 668 -41.97 -4.19 93.71
C SER A 668 -41.67 -4.65 92.29
N LEU A 669 -42.55 -5.48 91.68
CA LEU A 669 -42.42 -5.89 90.28
C LEU A 669 -42.66 -4.76 89.28
N LEU A 670 -43.54 -3.81 89.62
CA LEU A 670 -43.82 -2.63 88.79
C LEU A 670 -42.68 -1.61 88.78
N THR A 671 -41.89 -1.55 89.86
CA THR A 671 -40.70 -0.68 89.97
C THR A 671 -39.42 -1.37 89.51
N GLU A 672 -39.44 -2.69 89.35
CA GLU A 672 -38.29 -3.43 88.83
C GLU A 672 -38.22 -3.33 87.32
N GLU A 673 -37.14 -2.71 86.86
CA GLU A 673 -36.67 -2.89 85.50
C GLU A 673 -36.19 -4.34 85.34
N ALA A 674 -36.78 -5.09 84.41
CA ALA A 674 -36.37 -6.47 84.15
C ALA A 674 -35.03 -6.46 83.41
N GLY A 675 -33.94 -6.22 84.10
CA GLY A 675 -32.63 -6.14 83.47
C GLY A 675 -31.52 -6.08 84.50
N ALA A 676 -30.48 -6.87 84.30
CA ALA A 676 -29.27 -6.77 85.09
C ALA A 676 -28.63 -5.39 84.84
N SER A 677 -28.60 -4.56 85.87
CA SER A 677 -27.82 -3.31 85.86
C SER A 677 -26.35 -3.67 85.63
N GLY A 678 -25.84 -3.40 84.42
CA GLY A 678 -24.44 -3.66 84.06
C GLY A 678 -24.20 -4.43 82.76
N CYS A 679 -25.24 -4.84 82.03
CA CYS A 679 -25.07 -5.48 80.71
C CYS A 679 -24.94 -4.43 79.58
N LEU A 680 -23.98 -4.63 78.66
CA LEU A 680 -23.72 -3.74 77.53
C LEU A 680 -24.97 -3.56 76.65
N GLY A 681 -25.40 -2.32 76.43
CA GLY A 681 -26.50 -1.99 75.52
C GLY A 681 -27.90 -2.45 75.98
N CYS A 682 -28.05 -2.80 77.25
CA CYS A 682 -29.33 -3.14 77.84
C CYS A 682 -29.92 -1.89 78.50
N ASP A 683 -30.55 -1.03 77.71
CA ASP A 683 -31.57 -0.14 78.28
C ASP A 683 -32.63 -1.06 78.88
N SER A 684 -33.00 -0.79 80.13
CA SER A 684 -33.90 -1.56 80.97
C SER A 684 -35.13 -2.05 80.19
N LEU A 685 -35.44 -3.36 80.27
CA LEU A 685 -36.70 -3.86 79.72
C LEU A 685 -37.84 -3.19 80.49
N ILE A 686 -38.50 -2.25 79.82
CA ILE A 686 -39.64 -1.53 80.38
C ILE A 686 -40.84 -2.47 80.31
N VAL A 687 -41.32 -2.89 81.47
CA VAL A 687 -42.53 -3.71 81.60
C VAL A 687 -43.68 -2.78 81.96
N ASN A 688 -44.81 -2.88 81.24
CA ASN A 688 -46.02 -2.09 81.53
C ASN A 688 -47.20 -3.00 81.93
N PRO A 689 -47.29 -3.43 83.20
CA PRO A 689 -48.35 -4.31 83.68
C PRO A 689 -49.62 -3.49 83.97
N GLN A 690 -50.39 -3.15 82.94
CA GLN A 690 -51.76 -2.68 83.15
C GLN A 690 -52.59 -3.75 83.87
N CYS A 691 -52.39 -5.02 83.51
CA CYS A 691 -53.10 -6.16 84.09
C CYS A 691 -52.91 -6.33 85.62
N MET A 692 -51.69 -6.13 86.17
CA MET A 692 -51.49 -6.20 87.63
C MET A 692 -52.16 -5.06 88.37
N ARG A 693 -52.14 -3.84 87.81
CA ARG A 693 -52.82 -2.69 88.45
C ARG A 693 -54.32 -2.90 88.52
N GLU A 694 -54.92 -3.43 87.47
CA GLU A 694 -56.35 -3.78 87.42
C GLU A 694 -56.70 -4.87 88.43
N LEU A 695 -55.88 -5.91 88.57
CA LEU A 695 -56.11 -7.00 89.52
C LEU A 695 -56.10 -6.50 90.98
N LEU A 696 -55.12 -5.67 91.36
CA LEU A 696 -55.03 -5.10 92.72
C LEU A 696 -56.21 -4.17 93.02
N GLN A 697 -56.57 -3.29 92.09
CA GLN A 697 -57.72 -2.40 92.26
C GLN A 697 -59.03 -3.18 92.47
N ARG A 698 -59.23 -4.25 91.70
CA ARG A 698 -60.42 -5.08 91.81
C ARG A 698 -60.51 -5.79 93.16
N LEU A 699 -59.41 -6.34 93.65
CA LEU A 699 -59.35 -7.01 94.96
C LEU A 699 -59.64 -6.05 96.12
N ALA A 700 -59.06 -4.84 96.10
CA ALA A 700 -59.28 -3.83 97.14
C ALA A 700 -60.75 -3.35 97.18
N GLN A 701 -61.37 -3.16 96.01
CA GLN A 701 -62.78 -2.77 95.90
C GLN A 701 -63.72 -3.85 96.46
N GLU A 702 -63.49 -5.12 96.11
CA GLU A 702 -64.31 -6.24 96.60
C GLU A 702 -64.18 -6.41 98.12
N LEU A 703 -62.98 -6.27 98.68
CA LEU A 703 -62.75 -6.40 100.13
C LEU A 703 -63.49 -5.31 100.92
N ALA A 704 -63.45 -4.06 100.46
CA ALA A 704 -64.18 -2.96 101.07
C ALA A 704 -65.72 -3.18 101.01
N LEU A 705 -66.22 -3.72 99.89
CA LEU A 705 -67.64 -4.01 99.72
C LEU A 705 -68.13 -5.05 100.74
N VAL A 706 -67.41 -6.17 100.87
CA VAL A 706 -67.79 -7.25 101.80
C VAL A 706 -67.73 -6.79 103.26
N ASN A 707 -66.73 -5.98 103.62
CA ASN A 707 -66.60 -5.44 104.99
C ASN A 707 -67.76 -4.49 105.35
N ASN A 708 -68.19 -3.64 104.41
CA ASN A 708 -69.35 -2.76 104.59
C ASN A 708 -70.66 -3.54 104.73
N GLN A 709 -70.84 -4.62 103.95
CA GLN A 709 -72.00 -5.50 104.09
C GLN A 709 -72.02 -6.18 105.46
N LEU A 710 -70.87 -6.65 105.93
CA LEU A 710 -70.77 -7.34 107.21
C LEU A 710 -71.03 -6.42 108.41
N THR A 711 -70.57 -5.16 108.35
CA THR A 711 -70.85 -4.18 109.41
C THR A 711 -72.33 -3.80 109.47
N GLN A 712 -73.00 -3.68 108.33
CA GLN A 712 -74.47 -3.53 108.28
C GLN A 712 -75.16 -4.73 108.95
N VAL A 713 -74.79 -5.96 108.58
CA VAL A 713 -75.38 -7.17 109.17
C VAL A 713 -75.14 -7.22 110.68
N LYS A 714 -73.92 -6.93 111.16
CA LYS A 714 -73.62 -6.85 112.60
C LYS A 714 -74.49 -5.84 113.32
N SER A 715 -74.66 -4.64 112.77
CA SER A 715 -75.49 -3.60 113.40
C SER A 715 -76.96 -4.03 113.49
N SER A 716 -77.48 -4.70 112.46
CA SER A 716 -78.86 -5.21 112.44
C SER A 716 -79.06 -6.38 113.42
N ALA A 717 -78.11 -7.31 113.49
CA ALA A 717 -78.17 -8.46 114.38
C ALA A 717 -78.05 -8.04 115.85
N LEU A 718 -77.20 -7.05 116.16
CA LEU A 718 -77.09 -6.49 117.52
C LEU A 718 -78.34 -5.72 117.94
N ALA A 719 -78.94 -4.95 117.03
CA ALA A 719 -80.20 -4.28 117.30
C ALA A 719 -81.34 -5.28 117.58
N ASN A 720 -81.41 -6.38 116.82
CA ASN A 720 -82.41 -7.44 116.99
C ASN A 720 -82.15 -8.34 118.22
N ALA A 721 -80.92 -8.41 118.75
CA ALA A 721 -80.59 -9.21 119.94
C ALA A 721 -80.73 -8.42 121.26
N LEU A 722 -80.82 -7.08 121.19
CA LEU A 722 -81.04 -6.18 122.32
C LEU A 722 -82.53 -5.85 122.54
N ALA A 723 -83.35 -5.97 121.48
CA ALA A 723 -84.82 -5.90 121.51
C ALA A 723 -85.40 -7.26 121.87
#